data_AF-A0A1G4JII7-F1
#
_entry.id   AF-A0A1G4JII7-F1
#
_cell.length_a   1.000
_cell.length_b   1.000
_cell.length_c   1.000
_cell.angle_alpha   90.00
_cell.angle_beta   90.00
_cell.angle_gamma   90.00
#
_symmetry.space_group_name_H-M   'P 1'
#
loop_
_entity.id
_entity.type
_entity.pdbx_description
1 polymer ?
#
loop_
_entity_poly.entity_id
_entity_poly.type
_entity_poly.pdbx_seq_one_letter_code
_entity_poly.pdbx_strand_id
1 'polypeptide(L)'
;MNYKTCVHAGIDHDPRVQLPVKNMVATDSELLSEVEFVQKAFFENSILDKTVLSRTTTADEMPSLAIEAFSKSNFDELHQEIVLKMVFMEIAKVEDHNVKLTRFAVVMDFCHHMRILSSESQENVKFWTLLFFELFKMALSLLNLPQGHLDFWPYIESRLDWFKLGFSCQSDLQYGQTALSAIKAPFSKVTYQINKMLFALRVNSKLATPQHHELSMKIHYFLCQCLPPMEQANTNKRGNVAKGLPEQLWDSRNRKIEGSAFFTDFQKIQSDFIECPVEWVFSPPNERLNLHDYLLPVMDEILLHESNFYAHIRLRKLRVERLNQKSNSLDVASHGSTSTVFSRDNTWSQFSPTPTSYTPRPLMLDQPTWDSELVVSQLQDPYNDFFRKQFVCQLLVTATMIENILSDDATAKFYRTNFKQSEEEAHTKLEVNGSTEETLREISELITKRIDQFYLSRDLNFQGVLSDIIKSDRLLTDLKVKKGFKIFDGFKFPTEHLESVQPFSDKFKGFGWVKLGNKKLDNAWKIKTGLEVIKTDHNSPQELFQDLALEHQNMNFEKETLSQDIANQWKQLRILRSQYIFKLSNVDENTGLAGLFHEELIENSRAKKSTLSGILQVAKEYFEVKNKRQVDEATHDMSPPAKRQDIGSKAPEGYAVGGESLEGDVTPQNTLNGNVFISSPDRVVGGMSDFDNDPSPKVIDRESEPTTISPAVANDEAEQVTLSPTVGSVNNNREAASGSALKKELPSKDKMETEFDNGAEAETEKDPENQEESNKTSI
;
A
#
# COMPACT_ATOMS: atom_id res chain seq x y z
N MET A 1 -29.67 55.54 -6.74
CA MET A 1 -31.06 55.07 -6.80
C MET A 1 -31.24 54.02 -5.73
N ASN A 2 -32.36 54.03 -4.99
CA ASN A 2 -32.54 53.13 -3.84
C ASN A 2 -33.30 51.87 -4.28
N TYR A 3 -32.65 50.72 -4.21
CA TYR A 3 -33.31 49.42 -4.30
C TYR A 3 -33.30 48.73 -2.93
N LYS A 4 -34.39 48.89 -2.19
CA LYS A 4 -34.80 47.92 -1.16
C LYS A 4 -35.57 46.81 -1.88
N THR A 5 -34.97 45.64 -2.02
CA THR A 5 -35.64 44.45 -2.58
C THR A 5 -35.48 43.28 -1.62
N CYS A 6 -36.34 43.20 -0.61
CA CYS A 6 -36.46 41.99 0.20
C CYS A 6 -37.08 40.90 -0.68
N VAL A 7 -36.28 39.90 -1.05
CA VAL A 7 -36.79 38.72 -1.76
C VAL A 7 -37.44 37.80 -0.72
N HIS A 8 -38.77 37.83 -0.62
CA HIS A 8 -39.50 36.73 0.01
C HIS A 8 -39.33 35.49 -0.88
N ALA A 9 -38.54 34.52 -0.42
CA ALA A 9 -38.57 33.18 -0.99
C ALA A 9 -39.94 32.57 -0.71
N GLY A 10 -40.69 32.23 -1.76
CA GLY A 10 -42.01 31.63 -1.64
C GLY A 10 -41.93 30.26 -0.96
N ILE A 11 -42.73 30.08 0.10
CA ILE A 11 -43.05 28.77 0.66
C ILE A 11 -44.44 28.42 0.13
N ASP A 12 -44.50 27.54 -0.86
CA ASP A 12 -45.79 26.98 -1.31
C ASP A 12 -46.38 26.11 -0.20
N HIS A 13 -47.50 26.56 0.38
CA HIS A 13 -48.31 25.76 1.28
C HIS A 13 -49.20 24.81 0.47
N ASP A 14 -49.02 23.50 0.64
CA ASP A 14 -49.93 22.47 0.08
C ASP A 14 -51.29 22.52 0.82
N PRO A 15 -52.40 22.89 0.15
CA PRO A 15 -53.67 23.17 0.82
C PRO A 15 -54.57 21.92 0.92
N ARG A 16 -54.03 20.77 1.37
CA ARG A 16 -54.73 19.47 1.37
C ARG A 16 -54.73 18.69 2.69
N VAL A 17 -54.92 19.39 3.81
CA VAL A 17 -55.40 18.76 5.07
C VAL A 17 -56.56 19.58 5.64
N GLN A 18 -57.79 19.13 5.42
CA GLN A 18 -58.97 19.62 6.17
C GLN A 18 -59.34 18.59 7.24
N LEU A 19 -59.00 18.90 8.50
CA LEU A 19 -59.42 18.12 9.67
C LEU A 19 -60.76 18.65 10.23
N PRO A 20 -61.58 17.80 10.89
CA PRO A 20 -62.91 18.18 11.36
C PRO A 20 -62.85 19.09 12.60
N VAL A 21 -62.89 20.40 12.37
CA VAL A 21 -62.87 21.41 13.44
C VAL A 21 -64.17 21.36 14.27
N LYS A 22 -64.14 20.67 15.41
CA LYS A 22 -65.09 20.92 16.51
C LYS A 22 -64.68 20.56 17.95
N ASN A 23 -63.56 19.84 18.16
CA ASN A 23 -63.08 19.48 19.51
C ASN A 23 -61.77 20.20 19.96
N MET A 24 -61.08 20.93 19.08
CA MET A 24 -59.69 21.37 19.30
C MET A 24 -59.45 22.41 20.41
N VAL A 25 -60.47 23.14 20.85
CA VAL A 25 -60.28 24.34 21.69
C VAL A 25 -59.82 24.02 23.12
N ALA A 26 -60.05 22.79 23.61
CA ALA A 26 -59.54 22.34 24.91
C ALA A 26 -58.08 21.84 24.80
N THR A 27 -57.79 21.02 23.79
CA THR A 27 -56.48 20.36 23.60
C THR A 27 -55.33 21.36 23.41
N ASP A 28 -55.59 22.50 22.77
CA ASP A 28 -54.54 23.53 22.55
C ASP A 28 -54.01 24.10 23.87
N SER A 29 -54.85 24.23 24.92
CA SER A 29 -54.42 24.79 26.21
C SER A 29 -53.63 23.80 27.06
N GLU A 30 -53.98 22.51 26.99
CA GLU A 30 -53.27 21.45 27.72
C GLU A 30 -51.88 21.23 27.09
N LEU A 31 -51.84 21.06 25.76
CA LEU A 31 -50.62 20.93 24.96
C LEU A 31 -49.64 22.10 25.19
N LEU A 32 -50.11 23.34 25.22
CA LEU A 32 -49.26 24.51 25.49
C LEU A 32 -48.67 24.49 26.92
N SER A 33 -49.43 24.02 27.92
CA SER A 33 -48.93 23.90 29.29
C SER A 33 -47.87 22.80 29.44
N GLU A 34 -48.01 21.71 28.68
CA GLU A 34 -47.01 20.63 28.63
C GLU A 34 -45.75 21.05 27.88
N VAL A 35 -45.87 21.82 26.79
CA VAL A 35 -44.74 22.44 26.09
C VAL A 35 -43.97 23.40 27.01
N GLU A 36 -44.66 24.22 27.81
CA GLU A 36 -44.01 25.11 28.79
C GLU A 36 -43.32 24.29 29.91
N PHE A 37 -43.98 23.25 30.43
CA PHE A 37 -43.40 22.35 31.44
C PHE A 37 -42.16 21.63 30.93
N VAL A 38 -42.19 21.07 29.71
CA VAL A 38 -41.04 20.39 29.09
C VAL A 38 -39.91 21.39 28.79
N GLN A 39 -40.23 22.60 28.31
CA GLN A 39 -39.23 23.65 28.09
C GLN A 39 -38.51 24.04 29.39
N LYS A 40 -39.25 24.13 30.51
CA LYS A 40 -38.68 24.34 31.86
C LYS A 40 -37.84 23.15 32.31
N ALA A 41 -38.35 21.93 32.17
CA ALA A 41 -37.63 20.70 32.51
C ALA A 41 -36.28 20.59 31.79
N PHE A 42 -36.20 21.02 30.53
CA PHE A 42 -34.93 21.06 29.78
C PHE A 42 -33.97 22.18 30.21
N PHE A 43 -34.47 23.40 30.49
CA PHE A 43 -33.64 24.61 30.46
C PHE A 43 -33.67 25.50 31.72
N GLU A 44 -34.50 25.22 32.72
CA GLU A 44 -34.62 26.07 33.92
C GLU A 44 -33.53 25.77 34.96
N ASN A 45 -32.96 24.55 34.94
CA ASN A 45 -31.93 24.09 35.89
C ASN A 45 -30.57 23.75 35.25
N SER A 46 -30.40 23.93 33.94
CA SER A 46 -29.20 23.50 33.20
C SER A 46 -28.31 24.68 32.77
N ILE A 47 -27.08 24.74 33.28
CA ILE A 47 -26.05 25.68 32.79
C ILE A 47 -25.46 25.11 31.51
N LEU A 48 -26.09 25.42 30.37
CA LEU A 48 -25.70 24.92 29.06
C LEU A 48 -24.51 25.68 28.47
N ASP A 49 -23.31 25.11 28.61
CA ASP A 49 -22.09 25.60 27.98
C ASP A 49 -21.98 25.21 26.49
N LYS A 50 -21.23 25.99 25.70
CA LYS A 50 -20.98 25.73 24.28
C LYS A 50 -20.24 24.42 24.03
N THR A 51 -19.52 23.88 25.02
CA THR A 51 -18.82 22.59 24.88
C THR A 51 -19.75 21.42 24.54
N VAL A 52 -21.05 21.52 24.83
CA VAL A 52 -22.09 20.57 24.36
C VAL A 52 -22.09 20.42 22.83
N LEU A 53 -21.75 21.46 22.06
CA LEU A 53 -21.63 21.35 20.60
C LEU A 53 -20.43 20.49 20.18
N SER A 54 -19.35 20.47 20.96
CA SER A 54 -18.12 19.71 20.66
C SER A 54 -18.01 18.34 21.34
N ARG A 55 -18.72 18.13 22.45
CA ARG A 55 -18.67 16.91 23.27
C ARG A 55 -20.05 16.28 23.30
N THR A 56 -20.12 14.96 23.19
CA THR A 56 -21.33 14.19 23.50
C THR A 56 -21.75 14.43 24.96
N THR A 57 -23.07 14.45 25.19
CA THR A 57 -23.63 14.44 26.55
C THR A 57 -23.76 13.02 27.07
N THR A 58 -23.52 12.81 28.36
CA THR A 58 -23.78 11.51 29.00
C THR A 58 -25.27 11.36 29.35
N ALA A 59 -25.69 10.14 29.71
CA ALA A 59 -27.05 9.90 30.18
C ALA A 59 -27.34 10.62 31.50
N ASP A 60 -26.34 10.73 32.39
CA ASP A 60 -26.45 11.44 33.68
C ASP A 60 -26.61 12.97 33.52
N GLU A 61 -26.28 13.51 32.35
CA GLU A 61 -26.43 14.93 32.00
C GLU A 61 -27.78 15.25 31.36
N MET A 62 -28.62 14.24 31.09
CA MET A 62 -29.97 14.44 30.57
C MET A 62 -30.94 14.90 31.68
N PRO A 63 -31.79 15.91 31.45
CA PRO A 63 -32.72 16.38 32.47
C PRO A 63 -33.73 15.32 32.89
N SER A 64 -33.58 14.80 34.12
CA SER A 64 -34.41 13.73 34.67
C SER A 64 -35.90 14.05 34.64
N LEU A 65 -36.28 15.31 34.92
CA LEU A 65 -37.67 15.79 34.84
C LEU A 65 -38.26 15.68 33.43
N ALA A 66 -37.43 15.79 32.37
CA ALA A 66 -37.87 15.58 31.00
C ALA A 66 -38.02 14.08 30.70
N ILE A 67 -37.04 13.24 31.09
CA ILE A 67 -37.15 11.78 30.96
C ILE A 67 -38.44 11.29 31.65
N GLU A 68 -38.65 11.71 32.89
CA GLU A 68 -39.87 11.44 33.66
C GLU A 68 -41.16 11.97 33.02
N ALA A 69 -41.11 13.00 32.18
CA ALA A 69 -42.30 13.48 31.47
C ALA A 69 -42.67 12.51 30.34
N PHE A 70 -41.72 12.21 29.45
CA PHE A 70 -41.91 11.35 28.30
C PHE A 70 -42.03 9.85 28.66
N SER A 71 -41.63 9.45 29.87
CA SER A 71 -41.85 8.09 30.40
C SER A 71 -43.20 7.88 31.10
N LYS A 72 -44.06 8.91 31.24
CA LYS A 72 -45.39 8.76 31.84
C LYS A 72 -46.41 8.31 30.78
N SER A 73 -47.26 7.34 31.16
CA SER A 73 -48.22 6.63 30.30
C SER A 73 -49.36 7.47 29.69
N ASN A 74 -49.28 8.79 29.77
CA ASN A 74 -50.28 9.72 29.26
C ASN A 74 -49.89 10.30 27.88
N PHE A 75 -48.61 10.21 27.48
CA PHE A 75 -48.15 10.65 26.17
C PHE A 75 -48.09 9.48 25.19
N ASP A 76 -48.98 9.45 24.18
CA ASP A 76 -48.77 8.62 23.00
C ASP A 76 -47.63 9.16 22.11
N GLU A 77 -47.09 8.33 21.22
CA GLU A 77 -45.93 8.70 20.38
C GLU A 77 -46.16 9.99 19.57
N LEU A 78 -47.37 10.20 19.05
CA LEU A 78 -47.72 11.37 18.26
C LEU A 78 -47.71 12.64 19.13
N HIS A 79 -48.24 12.55 20.35
CA HIS A 79 -48.21 13.65 21.32
C HIS A 79 -46.78 13.99 21.75
N GLN A 80 -45.92 12.98 21.97
CA GLN A 80 -44.49 13.18 22.24
C GLN A 80 -43.78 13.90 21.09
N GLU A 81 -44.04 13.48 19.84
CA GLU A 81 -43.52 14.10 18.62
C GLU A 81 -43.96 15.57 18.48
N ILE A 82 -45.24 15.88 18.75
CA ILE A 82 -45.79 17.23 18.68
C ILE A 82 -45.15 18.14 19.74
N VAL A 83 -45.12 17.71 21.01
CA VAL A 83 -44.54 18.51 22.12
C VAL A 83 -43.07 18.83 21.85
N LEU A 84 -42.25 17.85 21.46
CA LEU A 84 -40.83 18.08 21.19
C LEU A 84 -40.60 18.99 19.98
N LYS A 85 -41.40 18.88 18.92
CA LYS A 85 -41.35 19.80 17.77
C LYS A 85 -41.78 21.22 18.14
N MET A 86 -42.79 21.39 19.00
CA MET A 86 -43.19 22.71 19.49
C MET A 86 -42.09 23.35 20.34
N VAL A 87 -41.49 22.61 21.27
CA VAL A 87 -40.32 23.07 22.04
C VAL A 87 -39.17 23.47 21.09
N PHE A 88 -38.91 22.69 20.04
CA PHE A 88 -37.90 23.02 19.02
C PHE A 88 -38.23 24.32 18.25
N MET A 89 -39.49 24.55 17.91
CA MET A 89 -39.95 25.79 17.26
C MET A 89 -39.88 27.01 18.20
N GLU A 90 -40.11 26.85 19.50
CA GLU A 90 -39.90 27.94 20.47
C GLU A 90 -38.40 28.25 20.67
N ILE A 91 -37.53 27.23 20.70
CA ILE A 91 -36.07 27.45 20.71
C ILE A 91 -35.64 28.23 19.45
N ALA A 92 -36.24 27.96 18.30
CA ALA A 92 -35.94 28.67 17.05
C ALA A 92 -36.27 30.18 17.10
N LYS A 93 -37.14 30.63 18.01
CA LYS A 93 -37.47 32.06 18.22
C LYS A 93 -36.49 32.81 19.13
N VAL A 94 -35.62 32.11 19.87
CA VAL A 94 -34.64 32.74 20.79
C VAL A 94 -33.70 33.68 20.02
N GLU A 95 -33.42 34.86 20.56
CA GLU A 95 -32.56 35.85 19.89
C GLU A 95 -31.06 35.49 19.96
N ASP A 96 -30.57 35.02 21.11
CA ASP A 96 -29.18 34.58 21.25
C ASP A 96 -28.93 33.31 20.42
N HIS A 97 -28.07 33.46 19.41
CA HIS A 97 -27.70 32.37 18.52
C HIS A 97 -27.04 31.20 19.24
N ASN A 98 -26.16 31.45 20.21
CA ASN A 98 -25.42 30.40 20.93
C ASN A 98 -26.38 29.57 21.78
N VAL A 99 -27.27 30.25 22.52
CA VAL A 99 -28.31 29.59 23.32
C VAL A 99 -29.22 28.75 22.42
N LYS A 100 -29.60 29.25 21.24
CA LYS A 100 -30.37 28.49 20.24
C LYS A 100 -29.65 27.22 19.78
N LEU A 101 -28.37 27.32 19.39
CA LEU A 101 -27.58 26.16 18.98
C LEU A 101 -27.47 25.11 20.09
N THR A 102 -27.11 25.53 21.30
CA THR A 102 -26.94 24.59 22.43
C THR A 102 -28.26 23.96 22.85
N ARG A 103 -29.38 24.69 22.78
CA ARG A 103 -30.72 24.14 23.06
C ARG A 103 -31.20 23.18 21.97
N PHE A 104 -30.92 23.43 20.69
CA PHE A 104 -31.17 22.45 19.62
C PHE A 104 -30.38 21.15 19.86
N ALA A 105 -29.09 21.26 20.22
CA ALA A 105 -28.24 20.12 20.55
C ALA A 105 -28.81 19.27 21.70
N VAL A 106 -29.22 19.88 22.81
CA VAL A 106 -29.78 19.17 23.98
C VAL A 106 -31.07 18.41 23.64
N VAL A 107 -31.98 18.98 22.86
CA VAL A 107 -33.26 18.30 22.52
C VAL A 107 -33.03 17.16 21.51
N MET A 108 -32.04 17.28 20.63
CA MET A 108 -31.63 16.17 19.76
C MET A 108 -30.92 15.05 20.54
N ASP A 109 -30.01 15.40 21.46
CA ASP A 109 -29.32 14.43 22.32
C ASP A 109 -30.28 13.67 23.22
N PHE A 110 -31.30 14.35 23.74
CA PHE A 110 -32.38 13.71 24.49
C PHE A 110 -33.08 12.62 23.68
N CYS A 111 -33.36 12.85 22.38
CA CYS A 111 -33.96 11.81 21.52
C CYS A 111 -33.03 10.59 21.37
N HIS A 112 -31.71 10.81 21.31
CA HIS A 112 -30.73 9.71 21.26
C HIS A 112 -30.66 8.93 22.58
N HIS A 113 -30.70 9.60 23.73
CA HIS A 113 -30.72 8.94 25.04
C HIS A 113 -32.04 8.20 25.30
N MET A 114 -33.19 8.77 24.90
CA MET A 114 -34.50 8.09 24.97
C MET A 114 -34.57 6.85 24.07
N ARG A 115 -33.90 6.86 22.89
CA ARG A 115 -33.68 5.64 22.07
C ARG A 115 -32.94 4.56 22.84
N ILE A 116 -31.85 4.91 23.56
CA ILE A 116 -31.05 3.94 24.33
C ILE A 116 -31.86 3.36 25.49
N LEU A 117 -32.55 4.22 26.26
CA LEU A 117 -33.44 3.80 27.35
C LEU A 117 -34.59 2.90 26.86
N SER A 118 -35.06 3.12 25.63
CA SER A 118 -36.14 2.32 25.01
C SER A 118 -35.65 1.11 24.20
N SER A 119 -34.38 0.70 24.32
CA SER A 119 -33.75 -0.32 23.46
C SER A 119 -34.40 -1.72 23.51
N GLU A 120 -35.22 -2.01 24.52
CA GLU A 120 -36.02 -3.23 24.60
C GLU A 120 -37.16 -3.28 23.55
N SER A 121 -37.62 -2.13 23.04
CA SER A 121 -38.67 -2.03 22.02
C SER A 121 -38.14 -1.51 20.68
N GLN A 122 -38.20 -2.34 19.64
CA GLN A 122 -37.84 -1.92 18.29
C GLN A 122 -38.75 -0.82 17.72
N GLU A 123 -39.95 -0.64 18.27
CA GLU A 123 -40.91 0.37 17.79
C GLU A 123 -40.52 1.74 18.37
N ASN A 124 -40.28 1.80 19.68
CA ASN A 124 -39.75 2.99 20.35
C ASN A 124 -38.38 3.41 19.76
N VAL A 125 -37.48 2.46 19.47
CA VAL A 125 -36.19 2.75 18.81
C VAL A 125 -36.40 3.40 17.43
N LYS A 126 -37.38 2.94 16.64
CA LYS A 126 -37.72 3.55 15.34
C LYS A 126 -38.34 4.94 15.53
N PHE A 127 -39.23 5.12 16.50
CA PHE A 127 -39.85 6.40 16.84
C PHE A 127 -38.79 7.45 17.20
N TRP A 128 -37.96 7.18 18.20
CA TRP A 128 -36.92 8.13 18.65
C TRP A 128 -35.87 8.43 17.58
N THR A 129 -35.48 7.43 16.76
CA THR A 129 -34.65 7.68 15.57
C THR A 129 -35.36 8.58 14.56
N LEU A 130 -36.62 8.32 14.21
CA LEU A 130 -37.36 9.16 13.25
C LEU A 130 -37.46 10.61 13.74
N LEU A 131 -37.75 10.80 15.02
CA LEU A 131 -37.84 12.12 15.63
C LEU A 131 -36.48 12.84 15.61
N PHE A 132 -35.38 12.18 15.98
CA PHE A 132 -34.01 12.73 15.89
C PHE A 132 -33.67 13.23 14.47
N PHE A 133 -33.95 12.44 13.43
CA PHE A 133 -33.70 12.84 12.03
C PHE A 133 -34.65 13.94 11.53
N GLU A 134 -35.90 14.02 12.00
CA GLU A 134 -36.81 15.13 11.69
C GLU A 134 -36.42 16.43 12.41
N LEU A 135 -35.98 16.36 13.67
CA LEU A 135 -35.45 17.52 14.40
C LEU A 135 -34.14 18.04 13.76
N PHE A 136 -33.25 17.15 13.31
CA PHE A 136 -32.08 17.55 12.53
C PHE A 136 -32.48 18.27 11.22
N LYS A 137 -33.46 17.73 10.49
CA LYS A 137 -34.02 18.38 9.29
C LYS A 137 -34.66 19.74 9.61
N MET A 138 -35.28 19.90 10.78
CA MET A 138 -35.78 21.19 11.26
C MET A 138 -34.63 22.15 11.57
N ALA A 139 -33.55 21.73 12.23
CA ALA A 139 -32.36 22.57 12.46
C ALA A 139 -31.79 23.10 11.13
N LEU A 140 -31.58 22.23 10.14
CA LEU A 140 -31.16 22.59 8.76
C LEU A 140 -32.17 23.48 7.99
N SER A 141 -33.34 23.76 8.57
CA SER A 141 -34.37 24.65 8.00
C SER A 141 -34.56 25.95 8.81
N LEU A 142 -34.06 26.00 10.04
CA LEU A 142 -34.24 27.08 11.02
C LEU A 142 -32.95 27.86 11.30
N LEU A 143 -31.80 27.34 10.87
CA LEU A 143 -30.50 27.99 10.97
C LEU A 143 -30.24 28.93 9.78
N ASN A 144 -29.51 30.02 10.03
CA ASN A 144 -29.12 30.96 8.97
C ASN A 144 -27.98 30.37 8.12
N LEU A 145 -28.00 30.62 6.81
CA LEU A 145 -26.93 30.27 5.88
C LEU A 145 -25.93 31.42 5.71
N PRO A 146 -24.61 31.15 5.57
CA PRO A 146 -23.92 29.89 5.88
C PRO A 146 -23.58 29.79 7.38
N GLN A 147 -23.42 30.93 8.06
CA GLN A 147 -22.78 31.04 9.39
C GLN A 147 -23.43 30.16 10.46
N GLY A 148 -24.75 30.21 10.60
CA GLY A 148 -25.45 29.44 11.63
C GLY A 148 -25.45 27.93 11.41
N HIS A 149 -25.16 27.47 10.19
CA HIS A 149 -24.89 26.06 9.93
C HIS A 149 -23.44 25.68 10.27
N LEU A 150 -22.47 26.56 9.98
CA LEU A 150 -21.07 26.35 10.36
C LEU A 150 -20.88 26.33 11.88
N ASP A 151 -21.52 27.25 12.61
CA ASP A 151 -21.45 27.32 14.07
C ASP A 151 -22.14 26.11 14.74
N PHE A 152 -23.15 25.52 14.10
CA PHE A 152 -23.76 24.25 14.54
C PHE A 152 -22.95 23.02 14.11
N TRP A 153 -22.06 23.14 13.13
CA TRP A 153 -21.41 21.98 12.51
C TRP A 153 -20.56 21.09 13.46
N PRO A 154 -19.90 21.61 14.52
CA PRO A 154 -19.24 20.77 15.53
C PRO A 154 -20.16 19.74 16.18
N TYR A 155 -21.47 20.02 16.29
CA TYR A 155 -22.46 19.08 16.80
C TYR A 155 -22.59 17.86 15.88
N ILE A 156 -22.58 18.11 14.56
CA ILE A 156 -22.72 17.08 13.53
C ILE A 156 -21.43 16.24 13.46
N GLU A 157 -20.26 16.87 13.55
CA GLU A 157 -18.95 16.20 13.56
C GLU A 157 -18.75 15.34 14.83
N SER A 158 -19.12 15.84 16.01
CA SER A 158 -18.97 15.12 17.28
C SER A 158 -19.94 13.96 17.49
N ARG A 159 -21.06 13.93 16.76
CA ARG A 159 -22.12 12.91 16.88
C ARG A 159 -22.35 12.11 15.59
N LEU A 160 -21.38 12.13 14.68
CA LEU A 160 -21.43 11.45 13.38
C LEU A 160 -21.88 9.98 13.48
N ASP A 161 -21.40 9.23 14.47
CA ASP A 161 -21.75 7.82 14.65
C ASP A 161 -23.19 7.61 15.17
N TRP A 162 -23.76 8.59 15.87
CA TRP A 162 -25.17 8.58 16.26
C TRP A 162 -26.10 8.67 15.05
N PHE A 163 -25.70 9.40 14.00
CA PHE A 163 -26.40 9.35 12.71
C PHE A 163 -26.25 7.96 12.08
N LYS A 164 -25.03 7.41 11.99
CA LYS A 164 -24.78 6.10 11.34
C LYS A 164 -25.59 4.96 11.92
N LEU A 165 -25.92 4.98 13.23
CA LEU A 165 -26.73 3.95 13.89
C LEU A 165 -28.11 3.73 13.25
N GLY A 166 -28.77 4.79 12.75
CA GLY A 166 -30.09 4.68 12.12
C GLY A 166 -31.12 3.90 12.95
N PHE A 167 -31.66 2.82 12.38
CA PHE A 167 -32.59 1.90 13.08
C PHE A 167 -31.91 0.70 13.75
N SER A 168 -30.58 0.68 13.87
CA SER A 168 -29.91 -0.38 14.65
C SER A 168 -30.34 -0.30 16.11
N CYS A 169 -30.65 -1.46 16.69
CA CYS A 169 -30.95 -1.63 18.12
C CYS A 169 -29.69 -1.91 18.94
N GLN A 170 -28.52 -2.02 18.31
CA GLN A 170 -27.24 -2.09 19.00
C GLN A 170 -26.89 -0.72 19.59
N SER A 171 -26.16 -0.71 20.72
CA SER A 171 -25.60 0.52 21.30
C SER A 171 -24.63 1.19 20.32
N ASP A 172 -23.73 0.37 19.76
CA ASP A 172 -22.58 0.80 18.97
C ASP A 172 -22.53 0.06 17.63
N LEU A 173 -22.17 0.76 16.56
CA LEU A 173 -21.74 0.15 15.30
C LEU A 173 -20.25 -0.14 15.34
N GLN A 174 -19.80 -1.15 14.59
CA GLN A 174 -18.37 -1.33 14.35
C GLN A 174 -17.83 -0.13 13.57
N TYR A 175 -16.65 0.36 13.97
CA TYR A 175 -16.03 1.55 13.36
C TYR A 175 -15.96 1.42 11.83
N GLY A 176 -16.53 2.40 11.11
CA GLY A 176 -16.58 2.41 9.65
C GLY A 176 -17.84 1.79 9.03
N GLN A 177 -18.75 1.21 9.81
CA GLN A 177 -20.06 0.76 9.34
C GLN A 177 -21.14 1.85 9.48
N THR A 178 -22.21 1.71 8.71
CA THR A 178 -23.41 2.58 8.76
C THR A 178 -24.66 1.75 8.43
N ALA A 179 -25.75 2.03 9.13
CA ALA A 179 -27.07 1.45 8.86
C ALA A 179 -27.95 2.37 7.99
N LEU A 180 -27.42 3.50 7.52
CA LEU A 180 -28.15 4.47 6.70
C LEU A 180 -28.16 4.12 5.21
N SER A 181 -29.14 4.67 4.51
CA SER A 181 -29.20 4.71 3.05
C SER A 181 -29.87 6.00 2.61
N ALA A 182 -29.35 6.63 1.55
CA ALA A 182 -29.83 7.89 0.99
C ALA A 182 -31.28 7.84 0.50
N ILE A 183 -31.80 6.65 0.18
CA ILE A 183 -33.16 6.44 -0.35
C ILE A 183 -34.14 5.82 0.66
N LYS A 184 -33.67 5.45 1.87
CA LYS A 184 -34.51 4.82 2.91
C LYS A 184 -34.67 5.73 4.13
N ALA A 185 -35.72 5.49 4.90
CA ALA A 185 -35.83 6.05 6.24
C ALA A 185 -34.68 5.51 7.14
N PRO A 186 -34.17 6.29 8.11
CA PRO A 186 -34.61 7.66 8.44
C PRO A 186 -33.99 8.75 7.54
N PHE A 187 -32.90 8.46 6.84
CA PHE A 187 -32.02 9.50 6.27
C PHE A 187 -32.54 10.16 4.98
N SER A 188 -33.40 9.51 4.19
CA SER A 188 -33.83 10.02 2.88
C SER A 188 -34.44 11.42 2.89
N LYS A 189 -35.23 11.76 3.93
CA LYS A 189 -35.78 13.12 4.11
C LYS A 189 -34.70 14.16 4.37
N VAL A 190 -33.68 13.80 5.16
CA VAL A 190 -32.50 14.66 5.43
C VAL A 190 -31.65 14.80 4.17
N THR A 191 -31.37 13.70 3.46
CA THR A 191 -30.65 13.73 2.18
C THR A 191 -31.36 14.60 1.14
N TYR A 192 -32.70 14.55 1.06
CA TYR A 192 -33.48 15.44 0.20
C TYR A 192 -33.35 16.92 0.59
N GLN A 193 -33.49 17.26 1.88
CA GLN A 193 -33.34 18.63 2.36
C GLN A 193 -31.92 19.17 2.13
N ILE A 194 -30.90 18.35 2.37
CA ILE A 194 -29.50 18.66 2.11
C ILE A 194 -29.27 18.90 0.60
N ASN A 195 -29.80 18.05 -0.28
CA ASN A 195 -29.68 18.25 -1.73
C ASN A 195 -30.40 19.52 -2.20
N LYS A 196 -31.55 19.87 -1.61
CA LYS A 196 -32.25 21.14 -1.86
C LYS A 196 -31.40 22.34 -1.43
N MET A 197 -30.74 22.25 -0.27
CA MET A 197 -29.81 23.28 0.23
C MET A 197 -28.57 23.42 -0.66
N LEU A 198 -27.91 22.32 -1.03
CA LEU A 198 -26.76 22.32 -1.95
C LEU A 198 -27.12 22.89 -3.33
N PHE A 199 -28.31 22.56 -3.86
CA PHE A 199 -28.81 23.14 -5.09
C PHE A 199 -29.04 24.66 -4.96
N ALA A 200 -29.65 25.12 -3.87
CA ALA A 200 -29.83 26.55 -3.61
C ALA A 200 -28.48 27.29 -3.46
N LEU A 201 -27.48 26.69 -2.81
CA LEU A 201 -26.12 27.21 -2.73
C LEU A 201 -25.46 27.29 -4.12
N ARG A 202 -25.62 26.26 -4.97
CA ARG A 202 -25.10 26.27 -6.35
C ARG A 202 -25.78 27.33 -7.24
N VAL A 203 -27.10 27.52 -7.12
CA VAL A 203 -27.84 28.52 -7.90
C VAL A 203 -27.47 29.96 -7.49
N ASN A 204 -27.18 30.19 -6.20
CA ASN A 204 -26.76 31.50 -5.69
C ASN A 204 -25.23 31.69 -5.65
N SER A 205 -24.48 30.86 -6.39
CA SER A 205 -23.00 30.82 -6.39
C SER A 205 -22.31 32.16 -6.62
N LYS A 206 -22.93 33.07 -7.36
CA LYS A 206 -22.42 34.44 -7.58
C LYS A 206 -22.16 35.23 -6.30
N LEU A 207 -22.88 34.93 -5.22
CA LEU A 207 -22.71 35.59 -3.92
C LEU A 207 -22.09 34.66 -2.88
N ALA A 208 -21.54 33.51 -3.30
CA ALA A 208 -20.82 32.61 -2.43
C ALA A 208 -19.58 33.29 -1.85
N THR A 209 -19.54 33.33 -0.53
CA THR A 209 -18.34 33.67 0.24
C THR A 209 -17.56 32.39 0.56
N PRO A 210 -16.31 32.44 1.04
CA PRO A 210 -15.55 31.25 1.45
C PRO A 210 -16.32 30.31 2.39
N GLN A 211 -17.16 30.85 3.28
CA GLN A 211 -18.02 30.09 4.19
C GLN A 211 -19.10 29.26 3.48
N HIS A 212 -19.58 29.68 2.32
CA HIS A 212 -20.54 28.91 1.53
C HIS A 212 -19.87 27.67 0.91
N HIS A 213 -18.60 27.79 0.50
CA HIS A 213 -17.81 26.67 0.00
C HIS A 213 -17.38 25.73 1.14
N GLU A 214 -16.97 26.27 2.29
CA GLU A 214 -16.67 25.50 3.50
C GLU A 214 -17.89 24.68 3.96
N LEU A 215 -19.07 25.31 4.02
CA LEU A 215 -20.32 24.64 4.38
C LEU A 215 -20.67 23.56 3.34
N SER A 216 -20.55 23.84 2.04
CA SER A 216 -20.81 22.85 0.99
C SER A 216 -19.85 21.65 1.09
N MET A 217 -18.57 21.90 1.38
CA MET A 217 -17.57 20.84 1.62
C MET A 217 -17.92 20.00 2.86
N LYS A 218 -18.21 20.64 3.99
CA LYS A 218 -18.63 19.99 5.25
C LYS A 218 -19.89 19.12 5.05
N ILE A 219 -20.88 19.64 4.33
CA ILE A 219 -22.09 18.90 3.94
C ILE A 219 -21.76 17.67 3.09
N HIS A 220 -20.97 17.83 2.02
CA HIS A 220 -20.59 16.72 1.14
C HIS A 220 -19.80 15.65 1.89
N TYR A 221 -18.87 16.06 2.77
CA TYR A 221 -18.09 15.16 3.60
C TYR A 221 -18.97 14.35 4.57
N PHE A 222 -19.91 15.00 5.26
CA PHE A 222 -20.90 14.33 6.12
C PHE A 222 -21.75 13.30 5.34
N LEU A 223 -22.26 13.66 4.15
CA LEU A 223 -22.97 12.69 3.31
C LEU A 223 -22.08 11.48 2.95
N CYS A 224 -20.83 11.71 2.55
CA CYS A 224 -19.90 10.63 2.19
C CYS A 224 -19.48 9.77 3.40
N GLN A 225 -19.56 10.27 4.63
CA GLN A 225 -19.32 9.51 5.86
C GLN A 225 -20.56 8.77 6.39
N CYS A 226 -21.76 9.29 6.13
CA CYS A 226 -23.02 8.66 6.55
C CYS A 226 -23.47 7.53 5.61
N LEU A 227 -23.12 7.60 4.32
CA LEU A 227 -23.46 6.59 3.31
C LEU A 227 -22.28 5.64 3.09
N PRO A 228 -22.49 4.34 2.84
CA PRO A 228 -21.39 3.44 2.50
C PRO A 228 -20.85 3.77 1.10
N PRO A 229 -19.56 3.49 0.78
CA PRO A 229 -18.98 3.79 -0.53
C PRO A 229 -19.63 2.97 -1.67
N MET A 230 -20.29 1.87 -1.32
CA MET A 230 -21.08 1.04 -2.22
C MET A 230 -22.44 1.63 -2.62
N GLU A 231 -22.95 2.65 -1.92
CA GLU A 231 -24.28 3.15 -2.23
C GLU A 231 -24.30 3.95 -3.53
N GLN A 232 -25.34 3.69 -4.33
CA GLN A 232 -25.57 4.29 -5.65
C GLN A 232 -25.83 5.81 -5.60
N ALA A 233 -26.05 6.37 -4.42
CA ALA A 233 -26.19 7.80 -4.14
C ALA A 233 -24.87 8.45 -3.67
N ASN A 234 -23.93 7.66 -3.14
CA ASN A 234 -22.59 8.11 -2.74
C ASN A 234 -21.59 8.09 -3.92
N THR A 235 -22.04 7.62 -5.09
CA THR A 235 -21.22 7.46 -6.30
C THR A 235 -21.90 8.11 -7.52
N ASN A 236 -21.18 8.94 -8.26
CA ASN A 236 -21.72 9.62 -9.46
C ASN A 236 -21.89 8.62 -10.63
N LYS A 237 -23.07 7.99 -10.68
CA LYS A 237 -23.46 7.02 -11.71
C LYS A 237 -23.58 7.57 -13.12
N ARG A 238 -23.93 8.85 -13.30
CA ARG A 238 -24.41 9.38 -14.60
C ARG A 238 -23.32 9.58 -15.65
N GLY A 239 -22.08 9.18 -15.40
CA GLY A 239 -20.95 9.55 -16.27
C GLY A 239 -20.67 11.07 -16.33
N ASN A 240 -21.49 11.90 -15.68
CA ASN A 240 -21.35 13.36 -15.70
C ASN A 240 -19.98 13.79 -15.19
N VAL A 241 -19.12 14.22 -16.11
CA VAL A 241 -18.05 15.18 -15.82
C VAL A 241 -18.69 16.45 -15.25
N ALA A 242 -17.96 17.20 -14.43
CA ALA A 242 -18.48 18.42 -13.82
C ALA A 242 -18.65 19.51 -14.90
N LYS A 243 -19.86 19.63 -15.46
CA LYS A 243 -20.23 20.72 -16.39
C LYS A 243 -20.04 22.08 -15.73
N GLY A 244 -18.94 22.73 -16.11
CA GLY A 244 -18.51 24.06 -15.70
C GLY A 244 -18.16 24.22 -14.22
N LEU A 245 -17.37 25.25 -13.94
CA LEU A 245 -17.36 25.87 -12.61
C LEU A 245 -18.74 26.52 -12.32
N PRO A 246 -19.14 26.65 -11.03
CA PRO A 246 -20.36 27.37 -10.69
C PRO A 246 -20.22 28.87 -11.01
N GLU A 247 -21.34 29.49 -11.40
CA GLU A 247 -21.37 30.87 -11.90
C GLU A 247 -20.80 31.90 -10.90
N GLN A 248 -19.77 32.65 -11.31
CA GLN A 248 -19.14 33.66 -10.47
C GLN A 248 -19.82 35.02 -10.59
N LEU A 249 -19.57 35.91 -9.62
CA LEU A 249 -20.07 37.30 -9.65
C LEU A 249 -19.56 38.08 -10.88
N TRP A 250 -18.37 37.71 -11.34
CA TRP A 250 -17.57 38.42 -12.33
C TRP A 250 -17.84 37.97 -13.77
N ASP A 251 -18.52 36.83 -13.98
CA ASP A 251 -18.71 36.21 -15.30
C ASP A 251 -19.49 37.11 -16.28
N SER A 252 -18.79 37.65 -17.27
CA SER A 252 -19.30 38.69 -18.18
C SER A 252 -20.16 38.14 -19.33
N ARG A 253 -21.21 37.37 -19.02
CA ARG A 253 -22.08 36.59 -19.95
C ARG A 253 -22.44 37.20 -21.30
N ASN A 254 -22.58 38.52 -21.37
CA ASN A 254 -23.15 39.23 -22.52
C ASN A 254 -22.13 40.15 -23.23
N ARG A 255 -20.82 39.95 -23.03
CA ARG A 255 -19.78 40.64 -23.79
C ARG A 255 -18.96 39.62 -24.58
N LYS A 256 -18.81 39.87 -25.89
CA LYS A 256 -17.65 39.33 -26.61
C LYS A 256 -16.42 39.98 -26.01
N ILE A 257 -15.55 39.19 -25.41
CA ILE A 257 -14.29 39.68 -24.86
C ILE A 257 -13.33 39.78 -26.05
N GLU A 258 -12.92 41.00 -26.37
CA GLU A 258 -11.83 41.21 -27.31
C GLU A 258 -10.53 40.80 -26.59
N GLY A 259 -9.82 39.84 -27.18
CA GLY A 259 -8.62 39.25 -26.61
C GLY A 259 -7.65 38.85 -27.71
N SER A 260 -6.48 38.33 -27.32
CA SER A 260 -5.51 37.80 -28.29
C SER A 260 -6.07 36.56 -29.01
N ALA A 261 -5.48 36.22 -30.17
CA ALA A 261 -5.78 34.96 -30.85
C ALA A 261 -5.53 33.76 -29.92
N PHE A 262 -4.38 33.75 -29.23
CA PHE A 262 -4.05 32.76 -28.20
C PHE A 262 -5.14 32.66 -27.11
N PHE A 263 -5.65 33.77 -26.57
CA PHE A 263 -6.73 33.73 -25.58
C PHE A 263 -8.03 33.16 -26.16
N THR A 264 -8.37 33.54 -27.39
CA THR A 264 -9.56 33.06 -28.11
C THR A 264 -9.50 31.54 -28.33
N ASP A 265 -8.33 31.03 -28.70
CA ASP A 265 -8.09 29.61 -28.93
C ASP A 265 -7.97 28.82 -27.62
N PHE A 266 -7.35 29.40 -26.59
CA PHE A 266 -7.32 28.87 -25.23
C PHE A 266 -8.73 28.70 -24.65
N GLN A 267 -9.61 29.68 -24.82
CA GLN A 267 -11.01 29.58 -24.37
C GLN A 267 -11.77 28.44 -25.07
N LYS A 268 -11.57 28.22 -26.38
CA LYS A 268 -12.17 27.06 -27.09
C LYS A 268 -11.70 25.73 -26.52
N ILE A 269 -10.40 25.59 -26.23
CA ILE A 269 -9.88 24.35 -25.62
C ILE A 269 -10.52 24.13 -24.25
N GLN A 270 -10.77 25.19 -23.48
CA GLN A 270 -11.49 25.08 -22.22
C GLN A 270 -12.95 24.64 -22.41
N SER A 271 -13.75 25.34 -23.22
CA SER A 271 -15.18 25.02 -23.41
C SER A 271 -15.42 23.70 -24.15
N ASP A 272 -14.73 23.49 -25.26
CA ASP A 272 -15.09 22.49 -26.25
C ASP A 272 -14.45 21.14 -25.91
N PHE A 273 -13.21 21.15 -25.38
CA PHE A 273 -12.43 19.95 -25.06
C PHE A 273 -12.43 19.62 -23.56
N ILE A 274 -12.09 20.57 -22.68
CA ILE A 274 -11.84 20.31 -21.25
C ILE A 274 -13.14 20.25 -20.41
N GLU A 275 -14.10 21.15 -20.61
CA GLU A 275 -15.34 21.16 -19.82
C GLU A 275 -16.33 20.06 -20.22
N CYS A 276 -16.36 19.71 -21.52
CA CYS A 276 -17.37 18.83 -22.11
C CYS A 276 -16.80 17.62 -22.90
N PRO A 277 -15.78 16.89 -22.40
CA PRO A 277 -15.05 15.90 -23.20
C PRO A 277 -15.88 14.70 -23.69
N VAL A 278 -16.91 14.31 -22.94
CA VAL A 278 -17.85 13.25 -23.37
C VAL A 278 -18.73 13.73 -24.53
N GLU A 279 -19.09 15.01 -24.55
CA GLU A 279 -19.82 15.62 -25.66
C GLU A 279 -18.89 15.75 -26.88
N TRP A 280 -17.62 16.11 -26.68
CA TRP A 280 -16.63 16.15 -27.76
C TRP A 280 -16.39 14.80 -28.44
N VAL A 281 -16.31 13.69 -27.69
CA VAL A 281 -16.12 12.35 -28.27
C VAL A 281 -17.32 11.91 -29.12
N PHE A 282 -18.55 12.21 -28.70
CA PHE A 282 -19.76 11.80 -29.42
C PHE A 282 -20.27 12.84 -30.43
N SER A 283 -19.66 14.02 -30.50
CA SER A 283 -19.97 15.11 -31.45
C SER A 283 -19.89 14.67 -32.93
N PRO A 284 -20.53 15.40 -33.86
CA PRO A 284 -20.36 15.20 -35.29
C PRO A 284 -18.89 15.29 -35.75
N PRO A 285 -18.44 14.47 -36.71
CA PRO A 285 -17.05 14.46 -37.18
C PRO A 285 -16.55 15.83 -37.69
N ASN A 286 -17.43 16.66 -38.23
CA ASN A 286 -17.11 18.00 -38.75
C ASN A 286 -16.66 18.99 -37.66
N GLU A 287 -17.08 18.78 -36.41
CA GLU A 287 -16.69 19.62 -35.26
C GLU A 287 -15.31 19.18 -34.75
N ARG A 288 -15.11 17.86 -34.61
CA ARG A 288 -13.87 17.23 -34.13
C ARG A 288 -12.63 17.59 -34.95
N LEU A 289 -12.78 17.70 -36.27
CA LEU A 289 -11.66 17.92 -37.20
C LEU A 289 -10.87 19.23 -36.95
N ASN A 290 -11.50 20.25 -36.35
CA ASN A 290 -10.87 21.57 -36.19
C ASN A 290 -10.05 21.72 -34.89
N LEU A 291 -10.12 20.76 -33.95
CA LEU A 291 -9.43 20.85 -32.65
C LEU A 291 -7.92 21.05 -32.80
N HIS A 292 -7.30 20.31 -33.71
CA HIS A 292 -5.85 20.30 -33.93
C HIS A 292 -5.29 21.70 -34.24
N ASP A 293 -6.02 22.49 -35.04
CA ASP A 293 -5.56 23.78 -35.56
C ASP A 293 -5.41 24.85 -34.49
N TYR A 294 -6.21 24.79 -33.42
CA TYR A 294 -6.17 25.73 -32.30
C TYR A 294 -5.53 25.14 -31.04
N LEU A 295 -5.55 23.80 -30.86
CA LEU A 295 -4.90 23.11 -29.75
C LEU A 295 -3.37 23.20 -29.80
N LEU A 296 -2.75 22.89 -30.96
CA LEU A 296 -1.28 22.86 -31.03
C LEU A 296 -0.61 24.22 -30.78
N PRO A 297 -1.07 25.34 -31.35
CA PRO A 297 -0.47 26.65 -31.06
C PRO A 297 -0.51 27.03 -29.57
N VAL A 298 -1.61 26.73 -28.88
CA VAL A 298 -1.76 27.02 -27.44
C VAL A 298 -0.84 26.10 -26.62
N MET A 299 -0.81 24.79 -26.92
CA MET A 299 0.06 23.85 -26.20
C MET A 299 1.54 24.18 -26.39
N ASP A 300 1.98 24.52 -27.60
CA ASP A 300 3.39 24.79 -27.88
C ASP A 300 3.86 26.13 -27.30
N GLU A 301 3.00 27.16 -27.25
CA GLU A 301 3.26 28.40 -26.50
C GLU A 301 3.36 28.15 -24.99
N ILE A 302 2.45 27.35 -24.41
CA ILE A 302 2.50 26.97 -22.97
C ILE A 302 3.81 26.22 -22.65
N LEU A 303 4.19 25.24 -23.47
CA LEU A 303 5.43 24.47 -23.30
C LEU A 303 6.70 25.32 -23.57
N LEU A 304 6.62 26.36 -24.41
CA LEU A 304 7.69 27.34 -24.58
C LEU A 304 7.91 28.16 -23.29
N HIS A 305 6.85 28.67 -22.67
CA HIS A 305 6.95 29.41 -21.39
C HIS A 305 7.42 28.52 -20.24
N GLU A 306 6.95 27.28 -20.14
CA GLU A 306 7.53 26.29 -19.21
C GLU A 306 9.02 26.07 -19.49
N SER A 307 9.43 25.92 -20.76
CA SER A 307 10.84 25.67 -21.08
C SER A 307 11.72 26.87 -20.72
N ASN A 308 11.20 28.10 -20.82
CA ASN A 308 11.86 29.32 -20.37
C ASN A 308 11.98 29.36 -18.84
N PHE A 309 10.91 29.01 -18.10
CA PHE A 309 10.92 28.90 -16.64
C PHE A 309 11.98 27.91 -16.13
N TYR A 310 12.02 26.68 -16.67
CA TYR A 310 13.05 25.70 -16.33
C TYR A 310 14.47 26.14 -16.76
N ALA A 311 14.61 26.84 -17.88
CA ALA A 311 15.88 27.43 -18.29
C ALA A 311 16.37 28.50 -17.31
N HIS A 312 15.49 29.39 -16.82
CA HIS A 312 15.82 30.39 -15.79
C HIS A 312 16.25 29.72 -14.48
N ILE A 313 15.55 28.68 -14.02
CA ILE A 313 15.93 27.90 -12.83
C ILE A 313 17.31 27.26 -13.02
N ARG A 314 17.55 26.60 -14.17
CA ARG A 314 18.82 25.94 -14.49
C ARG A 314 19.98 26.93 -14.57
N LEU A 315 19.79 28.07 -15.23
CA LEU A 315 20.79 29.14 -15.32
C LEU A 315 21.09 29.75 -13.94
N ARG A 316 20.08 29.90 -13.07
CA ARG A 316 20.27 30.38 -11.68
C ARG A 316 21.07 29.37 -10.85
N LYS A 317 20.74 28.08 -10.91
CA LYS A 317 21.48 26.99 -10.24
C LYS A 317 22.94 26.96 -10.70
N LEU A 318 23.19 26.86 -12.00
CA LEU A 318 24.54 26.89 -12.59
C LEU A 318 25.33 28.15 -12.24
N ARG A 319 24.67 29.32 -12.10
CA ARG A 319 25.34 30.56 -11.66
C ARG A 319 25.74 30.50 -10.20
N VAL A 320 24.91 29.95 -9.31
CA VAL A 320 25.24 29.76 -7.89
C VAL A 320 26.34 28.72 -7.72
N GLU A 321 26.25 27.57 -8.38
CA GLU A 321 27.29 26.52 -8.40
C GLU A 321 28.65 27.08 -8.83
N ARG A 322 28.70 27.84 -9.93
CA ARG A 322 29.92 28.51 -10.43
C ARG A 322 30.45 29.61 -9.50
N LEU A 323 29.61 30.19 -8.65
CA LEU A 323 30.04 31.16 -7.63
C LEU A 323 30.63 30.42 -6.43
N ASN A 324 29.95 29.38 -5.92
CA ASN A 324 30.40 28.55 -4.80
C ASN A 324 31.75 27.86 -5.12
N GLN A 325 31.90 27.36 -6.35
CA GLN A 325 33.17 26.80 -6.86
C GLN A 325 34.29 27.85 -6.93
N LYS A 326 33.97 29.13 -7.15
CA LYS A 326 34.97 30.21 -7.22
C LYS A 326 35.31 30.82 -5.86
N SER A 327 34.44 30.70 -4.86
CA SER A 327 34.69 31.15 -3.49
C SER A 327 35.44 30.13 -2.64
N ASN A 328 35.68 28.89 -3.13
CA ASN A 328 36.22 27.76 -2.36
C ASN A 328 35.47 27.48 -1.04
N SER A 329 34.22 27.94 -0.95
CA SER A 329 33.40 27.81 0.25
C SER A 329 32.69 26.47 0.24
N LEU A 330 33.22 25.48 0.97
CA LEU A 330 32.47 24.26 1.31
C LEU A 330 31.13 24.67 1.93
N ASP A 331 30.05 24.15 1.34
CA ASP A 331 28.65 24.23 1.77
C ASP A 331 28.28 25.36 2.75
N VAL A 332 28.24 26.60 2.25
CA VAL A 332 27.43 27.68 2.84
C VAL A 332 25.94 27.44 2.51
N ALA A 333 25.46 26.25 2.83
CA ALA A 333 24.10 25.76 2.65
C ALA A 333 23.26 25.91 3.93
N SER A 334 23.65 26.81 4.85
CA SER A 334 22.91 27.10 6.07
C SER A 334 22.98 28.58 6.50
N HIS A 335 22.68 29.48 5.55
CA HIS A 335 22.31 30.88 5.85
C HIS A 335 20.85 31.18 5.47
N GLY A 336 19.99 30.17 5.62
CA GLY A 336 18.59 30.39 5.98
C GLY A 336 18.50 30.85 7.43
N SER A 337 19.01 32.05 7.71
CA SER A 337 19.18 32.58 9.08
C SER A 337 17.86 32.58 9.83
N THR A 338 17.84 32.09 11.07
CA THR A 338 16.63 31.98 11.90
C THR A 338 15.89 33.32 12.06
N SER A 339 16.59 34.45 12.03
CA SER A 339 15.99 35.80 11.97
C SER A 339 15.08 36.03 10.76
N THR A 340 15.36 35.42 9.60
CA THR A 340 14.50 35.48 8.41
C THR A 340 13.27 34.58 8.52
N VAL A 341 13.31 33.53 9.36
CA VAL A 341 12.16 32.69 9.68
C VAL A 341 11.20 33.47 10.57
N PHE A 342 11.66 34.03 11.69
CA PHE A 342 10.83 34.92 12.54
C PHE A 342 10.28 36.14 11.78
N SER A 343 11.05 36.71 10.86
CA SER A 343 10.56 37.79 9.99
C SER A 343 9.46 37.29 9.02
N ARG A 344 9.62 36.09 8.43
CA ARG A 344 8.55 35.44 7.65
C ARG A 344 7.33 35.20 8.52
N ASP A 345 7.44 34.62 9.70
CA ASP A 345 6.28 34.26 10.52
C ASP A 345 5.51 35.50 11.01
N ASN A 346 6.20 36.59 11.33
CA ASN A 346 5.59 37.90 11.58
C ASN A 346 4.97 38.54 10.32
N THR A 347 5.40 38.16 9.11
CA THR A 347 4.79 38.61 7.84
C THR A 347 3.58 37.73 7.48
N TRP A 348 3.69 36.40 7.60
CA TRP A 348 2.60 35.45 7.36
C TRP A 348 1.48 35.56 8.40
N SER A 349 1.75 36.03 9.61
CA SER A 349 0.72 36.40 10.59
C SER A 349 0.06 37.76 10.32
N GLN A 350 0.71 38.68 9.59
CA GLN A 350 0.06 39.87 9.03
C GLN A 350 -0.75 39.57 7.76
N PHE A 351 -0.35 38.55 6.99
CA PHE A 351 -1.15 37.93 5.93
C PHE A 351 -2.14 36.87 6.46
N SER A 352 -2.15 36.57 7.76
CA SER A 352 -3.22 35.77 8.37
C SER A 352 -4.52 36.54 8.15
N PRO A 353 -5.54 35.93 7.54
CA PRO A 353 -6.65 36.69 7.01
C PRO A 353 -7.40 37.40 8.14
N THR A 354 -7.35 38.73 8.13
CA THR A 354 -8.46 39.54 8.65
C THR A 354 -9.76 38.94 8.10
N PRO A 355 -10.83 38.81 8.93
CA PRO A 355 -11.96 37.90 8.66
C PRO A 355 -12.81 38.34 7.47
N THR A 356 -12.29 38.04 6.28
CA THR A 356 -12.84 38.21 4.92
C THR A 356 -13.71 37.01 4.51
N SER A 357 -14.11 36.19 5.49
CA SER A 357 -15.02 35.05 5.35
C SER A 357 -16.41 35.46 4.83
N TYR A 358 -16.77 36.74 4.99
CA TYR A 358 -18.03 37.35 4.56
C TYR A 358 -17.98 38.04 3.19
N THR A 359 -16.81 38.16 2.55
CA THR A 359 -16.68 38.78 1.22
C THR A 359 -16.56 37.70 0.12
N PRO A 360 -17.34 37.77 -0.97
CA PRO A 360 -17.10 36.97 -2.16
C PRO A 360 -15.70 37.26 -2.72
N ARG A 361 -14.95 36.21 -3.05
CA ARG A 361 -13.61 36.29 -3.63
C ARG A 361 -13.36 35.09 -4.56
N PRO A 362 -12.60 35.23 -5.66
CA PRO A 362 -12.18 34.09 -6.47
C PRO A 362 -11.24 33.16 -5.68
N LEU A 363 -11.07 31.95 -6.20
CA LEU A 363 -10.09 30.97 -5.71
C LEU A 363 -8.67 31.35 -6.12
N MET A 364 -7.66 30.75 -5.47
CA MET A 364 -6.25 31.07 -5.74
C MET A 364 -5.74 30.60 -7.12
N LEU A 365 -6.47 29.66 -7.74
CA LEU A 365 -6.20 29.10 -9.07
C LEU A 365 -7.40 29.29 -10.01
N ASP A 366 -8.25 30.30 -9.73
CA ASP A 366 -9.28 30.76 -10.67
C ASP A 366 -8.62 31.50 -11.83
N GLN A 367 -9.08 31.22 -13.05
CA GLN A 367 -8.72 31.99 -14.23
C GLN A 367 -9.89 32.95 -14.54
N PRO A 368 -9.68 34.29 -14.47
CA PRO A 368 -10.77 35.25 -14.61
C PRO A 368 -11.33 35.27 -16.03
N THR A 369 -12.51 34.66 -16.20
CA THR A 369 -13.26 34.57 -17.47
C THR A 369 -13.48 35.93 -18.17
N TRP A 370 -13.41 37.02 -17.40
CA TRP A 370 -13.73 38.40 -17.76
C TRP A 370 -12.50 39.28 -18.09
N ASP A 371 -11.28 38.79 -17.90
CA ASP A 371 -10.03 39.54 -18.13
C ASP A 371 -9.03 38.73 -18.96
N SER A 372 -9.03 39.01 -20.26
CA SER A 372 -8.17 38.34 -21.25
C SER A 372 -6.69 38.67 -21.09
N GLU A 373 -6.35 39.91 -20.68
CA GLU A 373 -4.96 40.32 -20.44
C GLU A 373 -4.40 39.66 -19.19
N LEU A 374 -5.20 39.58 -18.11
CA LEU A 374 -4.80 38.93 -16.86
C LEU A 374 -4.58 37.42 -17.07
N VAL A 375 -5.49 36.70 -17.74
CA VAL A 375 -5.31 35.26 -18.03
C VAL A 375 -4.05 35.02 -18.87
N VAL A 376 -3.80 35.82 -19.93
CA VAL A 376 -2.59 35.68 -20.74
C VAL A 376 -1.33 35.98 -19.91
N SER A 377 -1.34 37.02 -19.08
CA SER A 377 -0.20 37.36 -18.22
C SER A 377 0.10 36.27 -17.18
N GLN A 378 -0.93 35.62 -16.62
CA GLN A 378 -0.80 34.49 -15.68
C GLN A 378 -0.21 33.24 -16.35
N LEU A 379 -0.55 32.98 -17.61
CA LEU A 379 -0.01 31.86 -18.38
C LEU A 379 1.42 32.13 -18.89
N GLN A 380 1.76 33.38 -19.20
CA GLN A 380 3.08 33.78 -19.70
C GLN A 380 4.08 34.22 -18.60
N ASP A 381 3.72 34.16 -17.32
CA ASP A 381 4.57 34.57 -16.20
C ASP A 381 5.88 33.73 -16.13
N PRO A 382 7.08 34.35 -16.28
CA PRO A 382 8.36 33.63 -16.26
C PRO A 382 8.82 33.23 -14.84
N TYR A 383 8.05 33.56 -13.80
CA TYR A 383 8.33 33.26 -12.38
C TYR A 383 7.27 32.37 -11.72
N ASN A 384 6.13 32.14 -12.37
CA ASN A 384 5.02 31.32 -11.88
C ASN A 384 4.65 30.26 -12.92
N ASP A 385 4.56 29.00 -12.51
CA ASP A 385 4.21 27.84 -13.34
C ASP A 385 2.84 27.21 -12.99
N PHE A 386 2.19 27.62 -11.91
CA PHE A 386 0.98 26.97 -11.40
C PHE A 386 -0.18 26.97 -12.42
N PHE A 387 -0.45 28.08 -13.10
CA PHE A 387 -1.53 28.17 -14.10
C PHE A 387 -1.23 27.34 -15.37
N ARG A 388 0.03 27.25 -15.79
CA ARG A 388 0.45 26.37 -16.91
C ARG A 388 0.34 24.90 -16.52
N LYS A 389 0.77 24.54 -15.31
CA LYS A 389 0.66 23.18 -14.77
C LYS A 389 -0.80 22.75 -14.55
N GLN A 390 -1.68 23.67 -14.14
CA GLN A 390 -3.12 23.45 -14.07
C GLN A 390 -3.70 23.09 -15.45
N PHE A 391 -3.40 23.88 -16.49
CA PHE A 391 -3.83 23.59 -17.87
C PHE A 391 -3.26 22.27 -18.39
N VAL A 392 -1.97 21.98 -18.15
CA VAL A 392 -1.33 20.71 -18.50
C VAL A 392 -2.04 19.51 -17.84
N CYS A 393 -2.34 19.60 -16.54
CA CYS A 393 -3.09 18.55 -15.83
C CYS A 393 -4.50 18.36 -16.42
N GLN A 394 -5.24 19.45 -16.68
CA GLN A 394 -6.57 19.40 -17.28
C GLN A 394 -6.54 18.75 -18.67
N LEU A 395 -5.61 19.16 -19.52
CA LEU A 395 -5.47 18.65 -20.89
C LEU A 395 -5.08 17.17 -20.91
N LEU A 396 -4.17 16.75 -20.02
CA LEU A 396 -3.69 15.37 -19.94
C LEU A 396 -4.74 14.40 -19.37
N VAL A 397 -5.47 14.81 -18.32
CA VAL A 397 -6.61 14.02 -17.79
C VAL A 397 -7.71 13.90 -18.85
N THR A 398 -7.99 14.98 -19.57
CA THR A 398 -8.97 14.99 -20.66
C THR A 398 -8.57 14.04 -21.80
N ALA A 399 -7.34 14.13 -22.30
CA ALA A 399 -6.82 13.25 -23.33
C ALA A 399 -6.84 11.78 -22.90
N THR A 400 -6.46 11.48 -21.65
CA THR A 400 -6.52 10.14 -21.07
C THR A 400 -7.96 9.62 -21.01
N MET A 401 -8.93 10.46 -20.61
CA MET A 401 -10.34 10.08 -20.55
C MET A 401 -10.89 9.76 -21.95
N ILE A 402 -10.53 10.56 -22.95
CA ILE A 402 -10.92 10.36 -24.36
C ILE A 402 -10.30 9.07 -24.91
N GLU A 403 -9.00 8.85 -24.71
CA GLU A 403 -8.30 7.61 -25.07
C GLU A 403 -8.96 6.38 -24.43
N ASN A 404 -9.30 6.43 -23.14
CA ASN A 404 -9.99 5.35 -22.43
C ASN A 404 -11.37 5.05 -23.05
N ILE A 405 -12.15 6.09 -23.40
CA ILE A 405 -13.46 5.93 -24.06
C ILE A 405 -13.31 5.34 -25.48
N LEU A 406 -12.28 5.75 -26.23
CA LEU A 406 -12.00 5.28 -27.60
C LEU A 406 -11.26 3.93 -27.68
N SER A 407 -10.94 3.30 -26.54
CA SER A 407 -10.13 2.06 -26.50
C SER A 407 -10.76 0.92 -25.70
N ASP A 408 -11.87 1.16 -24.98
CA ASP A 408 -12.56 0.16 -24.18
C ASP A 408 -14.08 0.24 -24.38
N ASP A 409 -14.64 -0.75 -25.08
CA ASP A 409 -16.08 -0.87 -25.38
C ASP A 409 -16.97 -0.79 -24.13
N ALA A 410 -16.50 -1.27 -22.97
CA ALA A 410 -17.27 -1.21 -21.73
C ALA A 410 -17.40 0.25 -21.24
N THR A 411 -16.31 1.01 -21.34
CA THR A 411 -16.26 2.45 -21.01
C THR A 411 -17.01 3.28 -22.05
N ALA A 412 -16.83 3.00 -23.35
CA ALA A 412 -17.59 3.60 -24.44
C ALA A 412 -19.11 3.44 -24.23
N LYS A 413 -19.55 2.20 -23.98
CA LYS A 413 -20.96 1.87 -23.74
C LYS A 413 -21.49 2.52 -22.46
N PHE A 414 -20.70 2.56 -21.38
CA PHE A 414 -21.10 3.23 -20.14
C PHE A 414 -21.35 4.72 -20.34
N TYR A 415 -20.42 5.45 -20.96
CA TYR A 415 -20.59 6.88 -21.20
C TYR A 415 -21.72 7.13 -22.22
N ARG A 416 -21.75 6.40 -23.36
CA ARG A 416 -22.83 6.52 -24.37
C ARG A 416 -24.23 6.23 -23.80
N THR A 417 -24.39 5.28 -22.88
CA THR A 417 -25.70 4.96 -22.27
C THR A 417 -26.19 6.06 -21.31
N ASN A 418 -25.28 6.81 -20.69
CA ASN A 418 -25.65 7.95 -19.84
C ASN A 418 -25.70 9.29 -20.63
N PHE A 419 -25.19 9.30 -21.87
CA PHE A 419 -25.13 10.46 -22.73
C PHE A 419 -26.52 10.84 -23.24
N LYS A 420 -27.15 11.82 -22.58
CA LYS A 420 -28.43 12.37 -23.01
C LYS A 420 -28.25 13.37 -24.15
N GLN A 421 -28.20 12.87 -25.38
CA GLN A 421 -28.80 13.64 -26.48
C GLN A 421 -30.31 13.77 -26.26
N SER A 422 -30.91 14.80 -26.86
CA SER A 422 -32.37 14.83 -27.02
C SER A 422 -32.81 13.62 -27.85
N GLU A 423 -33.99 13.06 -27.58
CA GLU A 423 -34.54 11.97 -28.39
C GLU A 423 -34.72 12.40 -29.86
N GLU A 424 -34.88 13.70 -30.11
CA GLU A 424 -34.92 14.30 -31.45
C GLU A 424 -33.58 14.23 -32.21
N GLU A 425 -32.44 14.27 -31.52
CA GLU A 425 -31.11 14.17 -32.15
C GLU A 425 -30.67 12.71 -32.34
N ALA A 426 -31.08 11.82 -31.43
CA ALA A 426 -30.72 10.40 -31.45
C ALA A 426 -31.24 9.64 -32.69
N HIS A 427 -32.20 10.20 -33.42
CA HIS A 427 -32.67 9.68 -34.71
C HIS A 427 -31.71 9.96 -35.88
N THR A 428 -30.78 10.90 -35.72
CA THR A 428 -29.61 11.00 -36.60
C THR A 428 -28.71 9.81 -36.28
N LYS A 429 -28.66 8.81 -37.17
CA LYS A 429 -27.67 7.74 -37.05
C LYS A 429 -26.27 8.37 -37.08
N LEU A 430 -25.61 8.41 -35.93
CA LEU A 430 -24.18 8.61 -35.80
C LEU A 430 -23.46 7.40 -36.40
N GLU A 431 -23.40 7.37 -37.74
CA GLU A 431 -22.52 6.45 -38.47
C GLU A 431 -21.08 6.76 -38.04
N VAL A 432 -20.47 5.80 -37.35
CA VAL A 432 -19.16 5.94 -36.75
C VAL A 432 -18.10 5.87 -37.87
N ASN A 433 -17.83 7.04 -38.46
CA ASN A 433 -16.73 7.24 -39.39
C ASN A 433 -15.41 7.10 -38.62
N GLY A 434 -14.90 5.86 -38.51
CA GLY A 434 -13.76 5.49 -37.67
C GLY A 434 -12.50 6.34 -37.88
N SER A 435 -12.30 6.89 -39.08
CA SER A 435 -11.25 7.89 -39.38
C SER A 435 -11.25 9.08 -38.39
N THR A 436 -12.40 9.47 -37.83
CA THR A 436 -12.52 10.58 -36.86
C THR A 436 -12.46 10.16 -35.39
N GLU A 437 -12.47 8.85 -35.12
CA GLU A 437 -12.06 8.30 -33.82
C GLU A 437 -10.54 8.08 -33.81
N GLU A 438 -9.97 7.69 -34.96
CA GLU A 438 -8.52 7.58 -35.19
C GLU A 438 -7.83 8.94 -35.00
N THR A 439 -8.31 10.03 -35.63
CA THR A 439 -7.75 11.39 -35.39
C THR A 439 -7.86 11.84 -33.93
N LEU A 440 -8.93 11.49 -33.20
CA LEU A 440 -9.01 11.81 -31.77
C LEU A 440 -8.02 11.00 -30.92
N ARG A 441 -7.77 9.73 -31.29
CA ARG A 441 -6.74 8.91 -30.66
C ARG A 441 -5.35 9.46 -30.94
N GLU A 442 -5.05 9.84 -32.18
CA GLU A 442 -3.80 10.51 -32.57
C GLU A 442 -3.55 11.80 -31.77
N ILE A 443 -4.57 12.67 -31.65
CA ILE A 443 -4.48 13.90 -30.84
C ILE A 443 -4.22 13.57 -29.36
N SER A 444 -4.94 12.58 -28.80
CA SER A 444 -4.79 12.19 -27.39
C SER A 444 -3.42 11.58 -27.09
N GLU A 445 -2.90 10.75 -28.00
CA GLU A 445 -1.53 10.23 -27.95
C GLU A 445 -0.49 11.34 -28.12
N LEU A 446 -0.73 12.32 -29.00
CA LEU A 446 0.18 13.45 -29.25
C LEU A 446 0.32 14.36 -28.02
N ILE A 447 -0.80 14.72 -27.38
CA ILE A 447 -0.83 15.44 -26.09
C ILE A 447 0.00 14.68 -25.06
N THR A 448 -0.32 13.40 -24.85
CA THR A 448 0.28 12.56 -23.80
C THR A 448 1.79 12.40 -24.01
N LYS A 449 2.22 12.06 -25.23
CA LYS A 449 3.64 11.88 -25.56
C LYS A 449 4.43 13.18 -25.47
N ARG A 450 3.89 14.32 -25.91
CA ARG A 450 4.57 15.62 -25.80
C ARG A 450 4.76 16.05 -24.34
N ILE A 451 3.70 15.95 -23.52
CA ILE A 451 3.74 16.34 -22.11
C ILE A 451 4.72 15.46 -21.32
N ASP A 452 4.64 14.13 -21.49
CA ASP A 452 5.54 13.20 -20.78
C ASP A 452 7.02 13.45 -21.13
N GLN A 453 7.37 13.48 -22.42
CA GLN A 453 8.75 13.73 -22.87
C GLN A 453 9.28 15.11 -22.42
N PHE A 454 8.40 16.12 -22.36
CA PHE A 454 8.76 17.45 -21.91
C PHE A 454 9.17 17.48 -20.44
N TYR A 455 8.37 16.88 -19.55
CA TYR A 455 8.63 16.90 -18.10
C TYR A 455 9.64 15.83 -17.66
N LEU A 456 9.69 14.66 -18.31
CA LEU A 456 10.72 13.63 -18.08
C LEU A 456 12.15 14.18 -18.22
N SER A 457 12.34 15.22 -19.06
CA SER A 457 13.61 15.88 -19.29
C SER A 457 13.86 17.16 -18.46
N ARG A 458 12.90 17.60 -17.63
CA ARG A 458 12.92 18.90 -16.92
C ARG A 458 12.53 18.85 -15.44
N ASP A 459 11.49 18.08 -15.10
CA ASP A 459 10.89 18.00 -13.76
C ASP A 459 10.32 16.59 -13.52
N LEU A 460 11.19 15.68 -13.09
CA LEU A 460 10.84 14.30 -12.75
C LEU A 460 9.82 14.21 -11.62
N ASN A 461 9.75 15.20 -10.73
CA ASN A 461 8.78 15.20 -9.63
C ASN A 461 7.37 15.46 -10.17
N PHE A 462 7.22 16.45 -11.04
CA PHE A 462 5.93 16.72 -11.69
C PHE A 462 5.55 15.61 -12.68
N GLN A 463 6.49 15.03 -13.42
CA GLN A 463 6.25 13.87 -14.29
C GLN A 463 5.72 12.65 -13.50
N GLY A 464 6.27 12.40 -12.29
CA GLY A 464 5.76 11.37 -11.38
C GLY A 464 4.32 11.64 -10.93
N VAL A 465 4.01 12.89 -10.54
CA VAL A 465 2.64 13.30 -10.16
C VAL A 465 1.65 13.12 -11.31
N LEU A 466 2.01 13.52 -12.54
CA LEU A 466 1.17 13.30 -13.72
C LEU A 466 0.93 11.79 -13.98
N SER A 467 1.98 10.98 -13.84
CA SER A 467 1.92 9.53 -14.02
C SER A 467 0.99 8.84 -13.03
N ASP A 468 1.08 9.20 -11.74
CA ASP A 468 0.22 8.65 -10.69
C ASP A 468 -1.22 9.15 -10.79
N ILE A 469 -1.47 10.38 -11.26
CA ILE A 469 -2.83 10.88 -11.56
C ILE A 469 -3.47 10.05 -12.68
N ILE A 470 -2.81 9.88 -13.84
CA ILE A 470 -3.29 9.07 -14.97
C ILE A 470 -3.62 7.64 -14.52
N LYS A 471 -2.70 7.03 -13.76
CA LYS A 471 -2.83 5.66 -13.27
C LYS A 471 -3.97 5.51 -12.27
N SER A 472 -4.16 6.49 -11.38
CA SER A 472 -5.26 6.52 -10.42
C SER A 472 -6.61 6.69 -11.11
N ASP A 473 -6.73 7.60 -12.08
CA ASP A 473 -7.97 7.83 -12.82
C ASP A 473 -8.39 6.63 -13.67
N ARG A 474 -7.45 5.99 -14.39
CA ARG A 474 -7.70 4.73 -15.11
C ARG A 474 -8.22 3.63 -14.17
N LEU A 475 -7.59 3.44 -13.01
CA LEU A 475 -8.04 2.48 -12.00
C LEU A 475 -9.43 2.84 -11.44
N LEU A 476 -9.70 4.12 -11.16
CA LEU A 476 -10.98 4.60 -10.64
C LEU A 476 -12.10 4.42 -11.68
N THR A 477 -11.82 4.69 -12.95
CA THR A 477 -12.73 4.45 -14.08
C THR A 477 -13.04 2.96 -14.24
N ASP A 478 -12.04 2.08 -14.16
CA ASP A 478 -12.25 0.62 -14.17
C ASP A 478 -13.11 0.14 -12.98
N LEU A 479 -12.84 0.64 -11.77
CA LEU A 479 -13.65 0.32 -10.59
C LEU A 479 -15.12 0.78 -10.75
N LYS A 480 -15.33 1.97 -11.32
CA LYS A 480 -16.64 2.57 -11.57
C LYS A 480 -17.42 1.85 -12.67
N VAL A 481 -16.81 1.66 -13.84
CA VAL A 481 -17.43 1.12 -15.05
C VAL A 481 -17.58 -0.40 -14.98
N LYS A 482 -16.47 -1.12 -14.79
CA LYS A 482 -16.42 -2.59 -14.94
C LYS A 482 -16.84 -3.32 -13.67
N LYS A 483 -16.52 -2.76 -12.50
CA LYS A 483 -16.81 -3.41 -11.20
C LYS A 483 -18.00 -2.79 -10.45
N GLY A 484 -18.50 -1.62 -10.85
CA GLY A 484 -19.57 -0.92 -10.14
C GLY A 484 -19.26 -0.68 -8.66
N PHE A 485 -17.98 -0.42 -8.34
CA PHE A 485 -17.38 -0.34 -7.00
C PHE A 485 -17.43 -1.59 -6.10
N LYS A 486 -18.03 -2.72 -6.54
CA LYS A 486 -18.26 -3.96 -5.76
C LYS A 486 -17.04 -4.61 -5.08
N ILE A 487 -15.83 -4.09 -5.30
CA ILE A 487 -14.65 -4.48 -4.53
C ILE A 487 -14.80 -4.21 -3.03
N PHE A 488 -15.60 -3.20 -2.63
CA PHE A 488 -15.83 -2.90 -1.21
C PHE A 488 -16.90 -3.79 -0.55
N ASP A 489 -17.77 -4.46 -1.32
CA ASP A 489 -18.73 -5.45 -0.77
C ASP A 489 -18.00 -6.63 -0.07
N GLY A 490 -16.76 -6.92 -0.49
CA GLY A 490 -15.91 -7.96 0.09
C GLY A 490 -15.14 -7.52 1.34
N PHE A 491 -15.21 -6.25 1.75
CA PHE A 491 -14.44 -5.76 2.89
C PHE A 491 -15.06 -6.21 4.21
N LYS A 492 -14.33 -7.05 4.95
CA LYS A 492 -14.71 -7.50 6.29
C LYS A 492 -13.88 -6.76 7.33
N PHE A 493 -14.56 -6.05 8.23
CA PHE A 493 -13.93 -5.53 9.43
C PHE A 493 -13.47 -6.69 10.33
N PRO A 494 -12.29 -6.61 10.96
CA PRO A 494 -11.89 -7.57 11.99
C PRO A 494 -12.88 -7.49 13.16
N THR A 495 -13.73 -8.50 13.31
CA THR A 495 -14.69 -8.62 14.42
C THR A 495 -14.12 -9.37 15.61
N GLU A 496 -12.95 -9.98 15.44
CA GLU A 496 -12.18 -10.60 16.51
C GLU A 496 -11.68 -9.50 17.44
N HIS A 497 -12.18 -9.49 18.69
CA HIS A 497 -11.45 -8.85 19.76
C HIS A 497 -10.05 -9.46 19.82
N LEU A 498 -9.03 -8.65 20.05
CA LEU A 498 -7.69 -9.14 20.34
C LEU A 498 -7.73 -9.90 21.67
N GLU A 499 -8.00 -11.21 21.60
CA GLU A 499 -7.96 -12.11 22.74
C GLU A 499 -6.60 -11.96 23.43
N SER A 500 -6.64 -11.96 24.76
CA SER A 500 -5.54 -11.50 25.63
C SER A 500 -4.17 -11.96 25.13
N VAL A 501 -3.27 -10.98 24.89
CA VAL A 501 -1.86 -11.11 24.47
C VAL A 501 -1.34 -12.54 24.59
N GLN A 502 -1.12 -13.19 23.44
CA GLN A 502 -0.81 -14.63 23.37
C GLN A 502 0.16 -15.05 24.49
N PRO A 503 -0.23 -16.00 25.36
CA PRO A 503 0.49 -16.25 26.60
C PRO A 503 1.92 -16.69 26.31
N PHE A 504 2.88 -15.86 26.74
CA PHE A 504 4.30 -16.14 26.55
C PHE A 504 4.67 -17.49 27.19
N SER A 505 5.46 -18.27 26.46
CA SER A 505 5.87 -19.60 26.93
C SER A 505 7.03 -19.46 27.92
N ASP A 506 6.72 -19.17 29.19
CA ASP A 506 7.65 -19.09 30.34
C ASP A 506 8.31 -20.45 30.71
N LYS A 507 8.34 -21.39 29.77
CA LYS A 507 8.88 -22.75 29.90
C LYS A 507 10.08 -22.90 29.00
N PHE A 508 11.27 -22.85 29.60
CA PHE A 508 12.51 -23.23 28.92
C PHE A 508 12.46 -24.69 28.45
N LYS A 509 13.10 -24.98 27.32
CA LYS A 509 13.29 -26.36 26.84
C LYS A 509 14.18 -27.12 27.81
N GLY A 510 13.71 -28.27 28.30
CA GLY A 510 14.51 -29.13 29.17
C GLY A 510 15.75 -29.69 28.45
N PHE A 511 16.88 -29.74 29.15
CA PHE A 511 18.11 -30.32 28.61
C PHE A 511 17.99 -31.85 28.46
N GLY A 512 18.46 -32.38 27.33
CA GLY A 512 18.51 -33.82 27.08
C GLY A 512 19.69 -34.53 27.76
N TRP A 513 19.66 -35.86 27.77
CA TRP A 513 20.70 -36.72 28.38
C TRP A 513 22.08 -36.69 27.69
N VAL A 514 22.20 -36.01 26.54
CA VAL A 514 23.45 -35.82 25.79
C VAL A 514 24.09 -34.52 26.27
N LYS A 515 25.22 -34.59 26.97
CA LYS A 515 25.84 -33.43 27.62
C LYS A 515 26.55 -32.52 26.63
N LEU A 516 27.22 -33.10 25.63
CA LEU A 516 28.11 -32.37 24.72
C LEU A 516 27.46 -32.03 23.37
N GLY A 517 26.19 -31.66 23.39
CA GLY A 517 25.42 -31.16 22.25
C GLY A 517 25.04 -32.22 21.19
N ASN A 518 25.98 -33.08 20.77
CA ASN A 518 25.72 -34.17 19.82
C ASN A 518 26.22 -35.53 20.32
N LYS A 519 25.53 -36.59 19.91
CA LYS A 519 25.78 -37.97 20.38
C LYS A 519 27.13 -38.55 19.95
N LYS A 520 27.73 -38.08 18.85
CA LYS A 520 29.07 -38.55 18.42
C LYS A 520 30.15 -38.03 19.38
N LEU A 521 30.10 -36.75 19.72
CA LEU A 521 31.05 -36.08 20.61
C LEU A 521 30.86 -36.55 22.06
N ASP A 522 29.61 -36.63 22.53
CA ASP A 522 29.24 -37.18 23.83
C ASP A 522 29.64 -38.66 24.01
N ASN A 523 29.60 -39.47 22.93
CA ASN A 523 30.16 -40.83 22.94
C ASN A 523 31.70 -40.85 22.92
N ALA A 524 32.35 -39.98 22.14
CA ALA A 524 33.81 -39.90 22.09
C ALA A 524 34.41 -39.52 23.46
N TRP A 525 33.78 -38.58 24.18
CA TRP A 525 34.15 -38.19 25.54
C TRP A 525 33.82 -39.24 26.62
N LYS A 526 33.10 -40.32 26.25
CA LYS A 526 32.84 -41.50 27.10
C LYS A 526 33.83 -42.64 26.83
N ILE A 527 34.75 -42.50 25.88
CA ILE A 527 35.85 -43.46 25.69
C ILE A 527 36.73 -43.39 26.94
N LYS A 528 36.99 -44.53 27.58
CA LYS A 528 37.86 -44.61 28.76
C LYS A 528 39.31 -44.41 28.36
N THR A 529 39.89 -43.29 28.75
CA THR A 529 41.30 -42.94 28.53
C THR A 529 42.08 -43.00 29.83
N GLY A 530 43.12 -43.82 29.88
CA GLY A 530 44.01 -43.95 31.04
C GLY A 530 45.17 -44.90 30.71
N LEU A 531 46.24 -44.85 31.52
CA LEU A 531 47.43 -45.71 31.32
C LEU A 531 47.08 -47.19 31.49
N GLU A 532 46.14 -47.49 32.39
CA GLU A 532 45.62 -48.82 32.69
C GLU A 532 44.85 -49.48 31.51
N VAL A 533 44.54 -48.72 30.45
CA VAL A 533 43.87 -49.21 29.24
C VAL A 533 44.89 -49.64 28.17
N ILE A 534 46.15 -49.17 28.24
CA ILE A 534 47.19 -49.43 27.25
C ILE A 534 47.89 -50.76 27.57
N LYS A 535 47.57 -51.81 26.82
CA LYS A 535 48.29 -53.10 26.86
C LYS A 535 49.52 -53.07 25.97
N THR A 536 50.64 -53.57 26.47
CA THR A 536 51.92 -53.69 25.73
C THR A 536 52.40 -55.14 25.71
N ASP A 537 51.64 -55.98 25.02
CA ASP A 537 52.01 -57.38 24.78
C ASP A 537 52.92 -57.46 23.54
N HIS A 538 54.14 -58.00 23.70
CA HIS A 538 55.14 -58.12 22.64
C HIS A 538 55.79 -59.51 22.66
N ASN A 539 55.62 -60.29 21.58
CA ASN A 539 56.22 -61.62 21.43
C ASN A 539 57.75 -61.55 21.37
N SER A 540 58.45 -62.53 21.95
CA SER A 540 59.91 -62.57 21.93
C SER A 540 60.45 -62.99 20.56
N PRO A 541 61.52 -62.35 20.04
CA PRO A 541 62.25 -62.84 18.87
C PRO A 541 62.79 -64.27 19.04
N GLN A 542 63.02 -64.67 20.28
CA GLN A 542 63.65 -65.94 20.65
C GLN A 542 62.64 -67.10 20.68
N GLU A 543 61.37 -66.81 20.95
CA GLU A 543 60.24 -67.74 20.78
C GLU A 543 60.02 -67.97 19.29
N LEU A 544 59.87 -66.89 18.51
CA LEU A 544 59.63 -66.94 17.07
C LEU A 544 60.71 -67.70 16.29
N PHE A 545 61.98 -67.63 16.72
CA PHE A 545 63.05 -68.42 16.08
C PHE A 545 62.92 -69.92 16.36
N GLN A 546 62.44 -70.30 17.55
CA GLN A 546 62.20 -71.70 17.90
C GLN A 546 60.97 -72.25 17.19
N ASP A 547 59.89 -71.46 17.11
CA ASP A 547 58.68 -71.81 16.35
C ASP A 547 59.03 -72.10 14.88
N LEU A 548 59.77 -71.20 14.22
CA LEU A 548 60.21 -71.37 12.83
C LEU A 548 61.18 -72.53 12.63
N ALA A 549 62.05 -72.81 13.61
CA ALA A 549 62.95 -73.97 13.55
C ALA A 549 62.18 -75.29 13.70
N LEU A 550 61.13 -75.33 14.53
CA LEU A 550 60.26 -76.48 14.71
C LEU A 550 59.35 -76.69 13.50
N GLU A 551 58.74 -75.64 12.96
CA GLU A 551 57.95 -75.69 11.72
C GLU A 551 58.79 -76.27 10.57
N HIS A 552 60.01 -75.76 10.40
CA HIS A 552 60.93 -76.21 9.36
C HIS A 552 61.49 -77.64 9.58
N GLN A 553 61.60 -78.12 10.84
CA GLN A 553 61.98 -79.51 11.11
C GLN A 553 60.87 -80.54 10.78
N ASN A 554 59.61 -80.11 10.70
CA ASN A 554 58.47 -80.99 10.47
C ASN A 554 58.04 -81.10 8.99
N MET A 555 58.66 -80.34 8.07
CA MET A 555 58.32 -80.35 6.64
C MET A 555 59.24 -81.26 5.83
N ASN A 556 58.66 -82.24 5.12
CA ASN A 556 59.37 -83.12 4.19
C ASN A 556 59.65 -82.39 2.86
N PHE A 557 60.92 -82.35 2.45
CA PHE A 557 61.41 -81.57 1.30
C PHE A 557 61.10 -82.18 -0.09
N GLU A 558 59.84 -82.52 -0.38
CA GLU A 558 59.40 -82.90 -1.74
C GLU A 558 58.87 -81.71 -2.55
N LYS A 559 59.78 -80.80 -2.92
CA LYS A 559 59.56 -79.71 -3.90
C LYS A 559 58.32 -78.83 -3.67
N GLU A 560 58.08 -78.40 -2.42
CA GLU A 560 57.11 -77.32 -2.21
C GLU A 560 57.57 -76.02 -2.91
N THR A 561 56.64 -75.39 -3.61
CA THR A 561 56.79 -74.03 -4.11
C THR A 561 56.92 -73.06 -2.95
N LEU A 562 57.97 -72.23 -2.96
CA LEU A 562 58.24 -71.15 -1.99
C LEU A 562 56.94 -70.45 -1.54
N SER A 563 56.56 -70.67 -0.27
CA SER A 563 55.30 -70.17 0.29
C SER A 563 55.19 -68.64 0.13
N GLN A 564 54.14 -68.19 -0.54
CA GLN A 564 54.13 -66.89 -1.22
C GLN A 564 53.89 -65.67 -0.32
N ASP A 565 53.72 -65.84 0.99
CA ASP A 565 53.53 -64.71 1.91
C ASP A 565 54.87 -64.03 2.30
N ILE A 566 55.43 -63.33 1.31
CA ILE A 566 56.63 -62.50 1.46
C ILE A 566 56.46 -61.46 2.58
N ALA A 567 55.24 -61.01 2.88
CA ALA A 567 54.96 -59.99 3.89
C ALA A 567 55.07 -60.56 5.32
N ASN A 568 54.53 -61.75 5.59
CA ASN A 568 54.75 -62.43 6.87
C ASN A 568 56.20 -62.92 7.02
N GLN A 569 56.84 -63.41 5.96
CA GLN A 569 58.29 -63.68 6.00
C GLN A 569 59.08 -62.41 6.35
N TRP A 570 58.77 -61.25 5.74
CA TRP A 570 59.38 -59.96 6.10
C TRP A 570 59.13 -59.54 7.56
N LYS A 571 57.91 -59.77 8.07
CA LYS A 571 57.55 -59.48 9.47
C LYS A 571 58.36 -60.34 10.44
N GLN A 572 58.46 -61.64 10.17
CA GLN A 572 59.26 -62.59 10.94
C GLN A 572 60.75 -62.19 10.89
N LEU A 573 61.29 -61.97 9.69
CA LEU A 573 62.67 -61.51 9.48
C LEU A 573 62.98 -60.21 10.23
N ARG A 574 62.08 -59.22 10.26
CA ARG A 574 62.25 -57.98 11.04
C ARG A 574 62.35 -58.22 12.54
N ILE A 575 61.56 -59.15 13.09
CA ILE A 575 61.59 -59.51 14.51
C ILE A 575 62.90 -60.24 14.84
N LEU A 576 63.25 -61.26 14.05
CA LEU A 576 64.46 -62.07 14.19
C LEU A 576 65.76 -61.27 14.02
N ARG A 577 65.73 -60.19 13.22
CA ARG A 577 66.89 -59.33 12.90
C ARG A 577 67.67 -58.88 14.14
N SER A 578 66.98 -58.69 15.26
CA SER A 578 67.55 -58.21 16.52
C SER A 578 68.59 -59.17 17.14
N GLN A 579 68.42 -60.48 16.97
CA GLN A 579 69.26 -61.52 17.59
C GLN A 579 69.98 -62.41 16.57
N TYR A 580 69.39 -62.66 15.40
CA TYR A 580 69.84 -63.69 14.45
C TYR A 580 70.46 -63.14 13.16
N ILE A 581 70.86 -61.86 13.15
CA ILE A 581 71.36 -61.14 11.96
C ILE A 581 72.42 -61.89 11.14
N PHE A 582 73.33 -62.62 11.79
CA PHE A 582 74.39 -63.36 11.09
C PHE A 582 73.90 -64.64 10.39
N LYS A 583 72.83 -65.28 10.87
CA LYS A 583 72.21 -66.42 10.15
C LYS A 583 71.47 -65.98 8.89
N LEU A 584 71.11 -64.69 8.79
CA LEU A 584 70.44 -64.12 7.62
C LEU A 584 71.36 -63.95 6.39
N SER A 585 72.67 -64.20 6.49
CA SER A 585 73.56 -64.26 5.31
C SER A 585 73.23 -65.40 4.34
N ASN A 586 72.46 -66.37 4.81
CA ASN A 586 72.13 -67.61 4.10
C ASN A 586 70.72 -67.56 3.50
N VAL A 587 69.97 -66.49 3.81
CA VAL A 587 68.68 -66.14 3.21
C VAL A 587 68.92 -65.22 2.01
N ASP A 588 68.47 -65.63 0.81
CA ASP A 588 68.29 -64.74 -0.34
C ASP A 588 66.88 -64.89 -0.93
N GLU A 589 66.60 -64.12 -1.99
CA GLU A 589 65.31 -64.09 -2.70
C GLU A 589 64.86 -65.46 -3.24
N ASN A 590 65.79 -66.41 -3.42
CA ASN A 590 65.54 -67.76 -3.90
C ASN A 590 65.49 -68.80 -2.78
N THR A 591 66.20 -68.59 -1.65
CA THR A 591 66.21 -69.54 -0.52
C THR A 591 65.15 -69.25 0.54
N GLY A 592 64.72 -67.99 0.68
CA GLY A 592 63.71 -67.57 1.67
C GLY A 592 64.08 -67.96 3.11
N LEU A 593 63.09 -68.09 4.00
CA LEU A 593 63.33 -68.50 5.39
C LEU A 593 64.05 -69.85 5.54
N ALA A 594 63.94 -70.76 4.57
CA ALA A 594 64.67 -72.04 4.59
C ALA A 594 66.20 -71.85 4.58
N GLY A 595 66.68 -70.72 4.04
CA GLY A 595 68.08 -70.31 4.12
C GLY A 595 68.61 -70.12 5.54
N LEU A 596 67.77 -69.91 6.56
CA LEU A 596 68.19 -69.89 7.97
C LEU A 596 68.72 -71.25 8.47
N PHE A 597 68.35 -72.34 7.80
CA PHE A 597 68.52 -73.71 8.28
C PHE A 597 69.31 -74.61 7.31
N HIS A 598 69.37 -74.30 6.01
CA HIS A 598 70.16 -75.05 5.02
C HIS A 598 71.12 -74.16 4.20
N GLU A 599 72.43 -74.35 4.41
CA GLU A 599 73.49 -73.56 3.77
C GLU A 599 73.78 -74.00 2.31
N GLU A 600 73.52 -75.27 1.97
CA GLU A 600 73.67 -75.80 0.60
C GLU A 600 72.78 -75.07 -0.44
N LEU A 601 71.64 -74.54 0.00
CA LEU A 601 70.70 -73.81 -0.87
C LEU A 601 71.30 -72.48 -1.35
N ILE A 602 72.01 -71.75 -0.48
CA ILE A 602 72.56 -70.44 -0.83
C ILE A 602 73.81 -70.57 -1.72
N GLU A 603 74.61 -71.63 -1.58
CA GLU A 603 75.69 -71.93 -2.52
C GLU A 603 75.15 -72.23 -3.93
N ASN A 604 74.09 -73.03 -4.04
CA ASN A 604 73.42 -73.32 -5.31
C ASN A 604 72.78 -72.05 -5.94
N SER A 605 72.23 -71.12 -5.15
CA SER A 605 71.75 -69.82 -5.65
C SER A 605 72.91 -68.97 -6.20
N ARG A 606 74.02 -68.87 -5.47
CA ARG A 606 75.22 -68.10 -5.86
C ARG A 606 75.86 -68.66 -7.15
N ALA A 607 75.95 -69.98 -7.29
CA ALA A 607 76.47 -70.64 -8.49
C ALA A 607 75.62 -70.36 -9.75
N LYS A 608 74.30 -70.24 -9.62
CA LYS A 608 73.39 -69.89 -10.73
C LYS A 608 73.44 -68.39 -11.09
N LYS A 609 73.68 -67.50 -10.12
CA LYS A 609 73.81 -66.05 -10.37
C LYS A 609 75.09 -65.70 -11.15
N SER A 610 76.18 -66.48 -11.06
CA SER A 610 77.43 -66.18 -11.77
C SER A 610 77.36 -66.44 -13.29
N THR A 611 76.75 -67.55 -13.74
CA THR A 611 76.62 -67.88 -15.17
C THR A 611 75.70 -66.91 -15.92
N LEU A 612 74.66 -66.40 -15.24
CA LEU A 612 73.72 -65.43 -15.78
C LEU A 612 74.39 -64.06 -16.08
N SER A 613 75.46 -63.72 -15.36
CA SER A 613 76.25 -62.49 -15.57
C SER A 613 76.84 -62.39 -16.98
N GLY A 614 77.36 -63.51 -17.52
CA GLY A 614 77.96 -63.53 -18.86
C GLY A 614 76.97 -63.24 -19.99
N ILE A 615 75.71 -63.69 -19.83
CA ILE A 615 74.64 -63.48 -20.82
C ILE A 615 74.25 -61.99 -20.89
N LEU A 616 74.20 -61.31 -19.73
CA LEU A 616 73.90 -59.87 -19.66
C LEU A 616 74.98 -58.99 -20.31
N GLN A 617 76.25 -59.43 -20.31
CA GLN A 617 77.33 -58.65 -20.89
C GLN A 617 77.25 -58.60 -22.44
N VAL A 618 76.94 -59.73 -23.09
CA VAL A 618 76.72 -59.81 -24.54
C VAL A 618 75.52 -58.94 -24.97
N ALA A 619 74.45 -58.94 -24.18
CA ALA A 619 73.28 -58.09 -24.44
C ALA A 619 73.63 -56.59 -24.40
N LYS A 620 74.62 -56.17 -23.61
CA LYS A 620 74.99 -54.76 -23.44
C LYS A 620 75.70 -54.19 -24.66
N GLU A 621 76.65 -54.93 -25.23
CA GLU A 621 77.41 -54.52 -26.42
C GLU A 621 76.49 -54.25 -27.63
N TYR A 622 75.43 -55.05 -27.78
CA TYR A 622 74.44 -54.91 -28.85
C TYR A 622 73.73 -53.54 -28.83
N PHE A 623 73.41 -53.00 -27.64
CA PHE A 623 72.76 -51.69 -27.52
C PHE A 623 73.71 -50.51 -27.77
N GLU A 624 74.99 -50.62 -27.43
CA GLU A 624 75.97 -49.53 -27.62
C GLU A 624 76.26 -49.24 -29.11
N VAL A 625 76.23 -50.27 -29.97
CA VAL A 625 76.37 -50.10 -31.43
C VAL A 625 75.19 -49.32 -32.03
N LYS A 626 73.97 -49.54 -31.52
CA LYS A 626 72.75 -48.90 -32.04
C LYS A 626 72.74 -47.39 -31.82
N ASN A 627 73.18 -46.92 -30.65
CA ASN A 627 73.15 -45.50 -30.31
C ASN A 627 74.08 -44.64 -31.17
N LYS A 628 75.23 -45.15 -31.63
CA LYS A 628 76.20 -44.35 -32.39
C LYS A 628 75.67 -43.84 -33.72
N ARG A 629 74.79 -44.59 -34.40
CA ARG A 629 74.25 -44.21 -35.73
C ARG A 629 73.22 -43.08 -35.72
N GLN A 630 72.67 -42.71 -34.56
CA GLN A 630 71.63 -41.65 -34.47
C GLN A 630 72.18 -40.27 -34.10
N VAL A 631 73.49 -40.15 -33.85
CA VAL A 631 74.12 -38.89 -33.42
C VAL A 631 74.55 -38.03 -34.61
N ASP A 632 75.01 -38.66 -35.70
CA ASP A 632 75.62 -37.96 -36.86
C ASP A 632 74.62 -37.16 -37.71
N GLU A 633 73.31 -37.44 -37.64
CA GLU A 633 72.26 -36.70 -38.37
C GLU A 633 71.65 -35.52 -37.56
N ALA A 634 71.95 -35.40 -36.27
CA ALA A 634 71.23 -34.49 -35.36
C ALA A 634 71.95 -33.14 -35.09
N THR A 635 73.10 -32.88 -35.71
CA THR A 635 73.93 -31.69 -35.43
C THR A 635 73.68 -30.54 -36.42
N HIS A 636 72.52 -29.89 -36.33
CA HIS A 636 72.41 -28.46 -36.58
C HIS A 636 71.25 -27.86 -35.74
N ASP A 637 71.60 -26.89 -34.88
CA ASP A 637 70.72 -25.90 -34.22
C ASP A 637 69.46 -26.45 -33.50
N MET A 638 69.44 -26.69 -32.18
CA MET A 638 69.90 -25.86 -31.03
C MET A 638 69.35 -24.41 -31.14
N SER A 639 68.53 -23.84 -30.25
CA SER A 639 68.49 -23.98 -28.77
C SER A 639 67.10 -23.62 -28.14
N PRO A 640 66.89 -23.81 -26.81
CA PRO A 640 65.55 -23.96 -26.19
C PRO A 640 65.28 -22.98 -24.98
N PRO A 641 64.77 -23.35 -23.76
CA PRO A 641 63.38 -23.70 -23.34
C PRO A 641 62.81 -23.04 -22.03
N ALA A 642 61.52 -23.37 -21.72
CA ALA A 642 60.87 -23.47 -20.38
C ALA A 642 60.54 -22.14 -19.65
N LYS A 643 59.76 -22.00 -18.54
CA LYS A 643 59.22 -22.82 -17.39
C LYS A 643 57.81 -22.24 -16.99
N ARG A 644 56.91 -22.71 -16.10
CA ARG A 644 56.51 -23.91 -15.27
C ARG A 644 54.96 -23.76 -14.97
N GLN A 645 54.12 -24.61 -14.35
CA GLN A 645 54.06 -25.40 -13.08
C GLN A 645 54.02 -24.58 -11.75
N ASP A 646 53.36 -24.97 -10.64
CA ASP A 646 52.52 -26.15 -10.21
C ASP A 646 51.18 -25.63 -9.55
N ILE A 647 50.36 -26.24 -8.65
CA ILE A 647 50.39 -27.47 -7.80
C ILE A 647 48.97 -27.89 -7.28
N GLY A 648 48.77 -29.19 -6.95
CA GLY A 648 47.74 -29.70 -6.01
C GLY A 648 46.31 -29.96 -6.56
N SER A 649 45.47 -30.87 -6.02
CA SER A 649 45.60 -31.86 -4.92
C SER A 649 44.60 -33.04 -5.10
N LYS A 650 44.63 -34.07 -4.24
CA LYS A 650 43.96 -35.39 -4.41
C LYS A 650 42.49 -35.49 -3.94
N ALA A 651 41.76 -36.48 -4.49
CA ALA A 651 40.45 -37.03 -4.03
C ALA A 651 40.65 -38.15 -2.95
N PRO A 652 39.70 -39.05 -2.53
CA PRO A 652 38.49 -39.58 -3.23
C PRO A 652 37.18 -39.80 -2.41
N GLU A 653 36.12 -40.23 -3.12
CA GLU A 653 35.02 -41.19 -2.81
C GLU A 653 34.27 -41.22 -1.44
N GLY A 654 32.97 -41.56 -1.38
CA GLY A 654 32.06 -42.03 -2.43
C GLY A 654 30.65 -42.42 -1.92
N TYR A 655 30.00 -43.38 -2.60
CA TYR A 655 28.59 -43.85 -2.49
C TYR A 655 27.49 -42.94 -3.07
N ALA A 656 26.44 -43.41 -3.77
CA ALA A 656 26.24 -44.70 -4.48
C ALA A 656 24.98 -44.69 -5.39
N VAL A 657 24.88 -45.70 -6.26
CA VAL A 657 23.67 -46.23 -6.97
C VAL A 657 23.07 -45.42 -8.14
N GLY A 658 23.27 -45.94 -9.35
CA GLY A 658 22.15 -46.34 -10.24
C GLY A 658 21.84 -45.48 -11.48
N GLY A 659 21.53 -46.15 -12.60
CA GLY A 659 20.93 -45.55 -13.80
C GLY A 659 21.75 -45.76 -15.08
N GLU A 660 21.32 -46.68 -15.93
CA GLU A 660 22.01 -47.06 -17.17
C GLU A 660 21.73 -46.11 -18.37
N SER A 661 22.77 -45.92 -19.19
CA SER A 661 22.78 -45.95 -20.66
C SER A 661 21.73 -45.19 -21.49
N LEU A 662 22.18 -44.27 -22.37
CA LEU A 662 22.36 -44.52 -23.83
C LEU A 662 22.84 -43.27 -24.62
N GLU A 663 23.73 -43.51 -25.60
CA GLU A 663 23.93 -42.88 -26.94
C GLU A 663 23.81 -41.34 -27.20
N GLY A 664 24.44 -40.86 -28.30
CA GLY A 664 24.12 -39.53 -28.88
C GLY A 664 25.26 -38.70 -29.51
N ASP A 665 26.21 -39.31 -30.21
CA ASP A 665 27.45 -38.70 -30.75
C ASP A 665 27.28 -37.61 -31.87
N VAL A 666 28.40 -36.96 -32.23
CA VAL A 666 28.71 -36.18 -33.47
C VAL A 666 28.54 -34.63 -33.44
N THR A 667 29.45 -33.95 -34.17
CA THR A 667 29.66 -32.48 -34.33
C THR A 667 29.89 -32.16 -35.84
N PRO A 668 30.62 -31.12 -36.35
CA PRO A 668 30.91 -29.72 -35.97
C PRO A 668 30.72 -28.69 -37.16
N GLN A 669 31.28 -27.46 -37.02
CA GLN A 669 32.25 -26.78 -37.94
C GLN A 669 31.93 -25.46 -38.73
N ASN A 670 33.01 -24.65 -38.91
CA ASN A 670 33.34 -23.67 -40.00
C ASN A 670 32.64 -22.27 -40.05
N THR A 671 33.17 -21.14 -40.60
CA THR A 671 34.49 -20.59 -41.11
C THR A 671 34.28 -19.09 -41.50
N LEU A 672 35.21 -18.15 -41.72
CA LEU A 672 36.61 -17.82 -41.28
C LEU A 672 37.00 -16.38 -41.81
N ASN A 673 37.91 -15.65 -41.12
CA ASN A 673 38.70 -14.46 -41.57
C ASN A 673 37.98 -13.15 -42.02
N GLY A 674 38.61 -11.97 -42.09
CA GLY A 674 39.90 -11.54 -41.52
C GLY A 674 40.58 -10.27 -42.12
N ASN A 675 40.81 -9.25 -41.28
CA ASN A 675 42.01 -8.35 -41.15
C ASN A 675 42.52 -7.33 -42.22
N VAL A 676 43.13 -6.24 -41.68
CA VAL A 676 44.38 -5.50 -42.09
C VAL A 676 44.36 -4.01 -42.62
N PHE A 677 45.01 -3.12 -41.82
CA PHE A 677 45.78 -1.87 -42.11
C PHE A 677 45.08 -0.60 -42.68
N ILE A 678 45.61 0.63 -42.58
CA ILE A 678 46.34 1.43 -41.53
C ILE A 678 46.56 2.87 -42.08
N SER A 679 46.48 3.94 -41.26
CA SER A 679 47.41 5.10 -41.29
C SER A 679 46.97 6.31 -40.42
N SER A 680 47.98 6.99 -39.84
CA SER A 680 47.92 8.33 -39.24
C SER A 680 49.34 8.93 -39.28
N PRO A 681 49.47 10.27 -39.31
CA PRO A 681 50.00 11.01 -38.14
C PRO A 681 49.22 12.35 -37.94
N ASP A 682 49.52 13.28 -37.02
CA ASP A 682 50.81 13.61 -36.39
C ASP A 682 50.72 14.23 -34.98
N ARG A 683 51.88 14.55 -34.37
CA ARG A 683 52.10 14.54 -32.91
C ARG A 683 52.96 15.71 -32.40
N VAL A 684 52.65 16.17 -31.18
CA VAL A 684 53.50 17.07 -30.36
C VAL A 684 53.68 16.45 -28.95
N VAL A 685 54.76 16.80 -28.22
CA VAL A 685 55.18 16.09 -26.99
C VAL A 685 55.77 17.06 -25.94
N GLY A 686 55.43 16.86 -24.65
CA GLY A 686 56.16 17.40 -23.48
C GLY A 686 55.24 17.89 -22.35
N GLY A 687 55.41 17.51 -21.08
CA GLY A 687 56.38 16.57 -20.49
C GLY A 687 55.98 16.13 -19.07
N MET A 688 56.63 15.08 -18.55
CA MET A 688 56.25 14.37 -17.30
C MET A 688 56.96 14.90 -16.04
N SER A 689 56.35 14.64 -14.88
CA SER A 689 57.08 14.25 -13.67
C SER A 689 56.15 13.46 -12.74
N ASP A 690 56.44 12.17 -12.54
CA ASP A 690 55.62 11.26 -11.73
C ASP A 690 55.89 11.41 -10.23
N PHE A 691 54.90 11.09 -9.40
CA PHE A 691 55.11 10.72 -7.99
C PHE A 691 53.94 9.86 -7.49
N ASP A 692 54.21 8.59 -7.19
CA ASP A 692 53.23 7.67 -6.62
C ASP A 692 52.84 8.04 -5.19
N ASN A 693 51.59 7.78 -4.81
CA ASN A 693 51.18 7.26 -3.49
C ASN A 693 49.68 6.90 -3.50
N ASP A 694 49.36 5.62 -3.73
CA ASP A 694 48.06 5.03 -3.40
C ASP A 694 47.98 4.73 -1.90
N PRO A 695 46.84 5.02 -1.25
CA PRO A 695 46.33 4.05 -0.28
C PRO A 695 44.85 3.69 -0.49
N SER A 696 44.64 2.37 -0.62
CA SER A 696 43.36 1.67 -0.74
C SER A 696 42.28 2.03 0.32
N PRO A 697 40.99 1.81 0.01
CA PRO A 697 39.87 2.38 0.78
C PRO A 697 39.63 1.71 2.14
N LYS A 698 39.19 2.52 3.12
CA LYS A 698 38.63 2.02 4.37
C LYS A 698 37.11 1.80 4.24
N VAL A 699 36.70 0.55 4.42
CA VAL A 699 35.33 0.23 4.85
C VAL A 699 35.13 0.77 6.27
N ILE A 700 33.96 1.34 6.55
CA ILE A 700 33.52 1.69 7.91
C ILE A 700 32.10 1.16 8.06
N ASP A 701 31.93 0.22 8.99
CA ASP A 701 30.63 -0.36 9.33
C ASP A 701 29.72 0.65 10.02
N ARG A 702 28.41 0.53 9.78
CA ARG A 702 27.36 1.25 10.51
C ARG A 702 26.60 0.27 11.39
N GLU A 703 27.10 0.06 12.59
CA GLU A 703 26.26 -0.47 13.67
C GLU A 703 25.27 0.62 14.15
N SER A 704 24.10 0.19 14.60
CA SER A 704 22.99 1.07 14.99
C SER A 704 22.67 0.88 16.48
N GLU A 705 22.84 1.95 17.27
CA GLU A 705 22.39 2.00 18.66
C GLU A 705 21.26 3.05 18.86
N PRO A 706 20.36 2.86 19.85
CA PRO A 706 19.09 3.56 19.91
C PRO A 706 19.15 4.94 20.59
N THR A 707 18.31 5.86 20.12
CA THR A 707 18.15 7.20 20.72
C THR A 707 17.30 7.15 21.99
N THR A 708 17.93 7.29 23.15
CA THR A 708 17.24 7.47 24.44
C THR A 708 16.46 8.79 24.46
N ILE A 709 15.16 8.72 24.72
CA ILE A 709 14.30 9.91 24.91
C ILE A 709 14.34 10.31 26.40
N SER A 710 14.81 11.53 26.68
CA SER A 710 14.63 12.17 27.99
C SER A 710 13.44 13.14 27.94
N PRO A 711 12.53 13.13 28.92
CA PRO A 711 11.38 14.03 28.95
C PRO A 711 11.79 15.47 29.28
N ALA A 712 10.99 16.44 28.82
CA ALA A 712 11.20 17.85 29.11
C ALA A 712 10.75 18.23 30.53
N VAL A 713 11.35 19.30 31.06
CA VAL A 713 11.04 19.86 32.39
C VAL A 713 9.66 20.52 32.39
N ALA A 714 8.84 20.17 33.38
CA ALA A 714 7.68 20.97 33.79
C ALA A 714 8.06 21.76 35.07
N ASN A 715 7.57 23.00 35.19
CA ASN A 715 7.82 23.85 36.35
C ASN A 715 6.76 23.60 37.44
N ASP A 716 7.16 23.79 38.71
CA ASP A 716 6.25 23.79 39.86
C ASP A 716 5.38 25.06 39.90
N GLU A 717 4.10 24.89 40.24
CA GLU A 717 3.38 25.79 41.15
C GLU A 717 2.75 24.92 42.26
N ALA A 718 2.69 25.43 43.50
CA ALA A 718 2.51 24.57 44.68
C ALA A 718 1.61 25.14 45.78
N GLU A 719 0.50 24.43 46.07
CA GLU A 719 -0.24 24.46 47.33
C GLU A 719 -0.58 22.98 47.69
N GLN A 720 0.03 22.35 48.71
CA GLN A 720 -0.09 22.51 50.17
C GLN A 720 -1.23 21.70 50.83
N VAL A 721 -0.91 21.07 51.98
CA VAL A 721 -1.83 20.55 53.03
C VAL A 721 -2.67 19.30 52.63
N THR A 722 -2.69 18.15 53.33
CA THR A 722 -2.08 17.73 54.61
C THR A 722 -1.70 16.23 54.63
N LEU A 723 -0.82 15.81 55.54
CA LEU A 723 -0.54 14.40 55.89
C LEU A 723 -1.28 13.97 57.17
N SER A 724 -1.73 12.71 57.28
CA SER A 724 -1.53 11.81 58.45
C SER A 724 -2.29 10.46 58.34
N PRO A 725 -1.93 9.40 59.12
CA PRO A 725 -2.15 7.98 58.71
C PRO A 725 -2.94 7.10 59.72
N THR A 726 -3.10 5.80 59.41
CA THR A 726 -3.21 4.60 60.32
C THR A 726 -3.43 3.37 59.40
N VAL A 727 -2.54 2.38 59.24
CA VAL A 727 -2.00 1.32 60.15
C VAL A 727 -2.98 0.17 60.50
N GLY A 728 -2.80 -0.99 59.83
CA GLY A 728 -2.47 -2.25 60.53
C GLY A 728 -3.53 -3.38 60.68
N SER A 729 -3.05 -4.63 60.50
CA SER A 729 -3.64 -5.95 60.84
C SER A 729 -4.94 -6.39 60.13
N VAL A 730 -5.10 -7.59 59.53
CA VAL A 730 -4.66 -8.99 59.79
C VAL A 730 -5.52 -9.76 60.81
N ASN A 731 -6.34 -10.72 60.33
CA ASN A 731 -6.18 -12.14 60.68
C ASN A 731 -6.99 -13.16 59.82
N ASN A 732 -6.74 -14.46 60.04
CA ASN A 732 -7.19 -15.61 59.22
C ASN A 732 -8.32 -16.44 59.85
N ASN A 733 -9.01 -17.28 59.04
CA ASN A 733 -9.28 -18.74 59.21
C ASN A 733 -10.29 -19.24 58.11
N ARG A 734 -10.17 -20.41 57.45
CA ARG A 734 -10.11 -21.85 57.86
C ARG A 734 -11.47 -22.42 58.33
N GLU A 735 -11.92 -23.66 58.07
CA GLU A 735 -11.54 -24.83 57.20
C GLU A 735 -12.70 -25.90 57.27
N ALA A 736 -12.87 -27.01 56.50
CA ALA A 736 -12.21 -27.61 55.32
C ALA A 736 -13.10 -28.70 54.61
N ALA A 737 -12.80 -28.99 53.33
CA ALA A 737 -12.67 -30.35 52.71
C ALA A 737 -13.88 -31.24 52.25
N SER A 738 -13.50 -32.27 51.45
CA SER A 738 -14.24 -33.40 50.82
C SER A 738 -15.04 -33.12 49.52
N GLY A 739 -15.09 -34.03 48.52
CA GLY A 739 -14.21 -35.18 48.26
C GLY A 739 -14.72 -36.26 47.25
N SER A 740 -14.03 -36.42 46.10
CA SER A 740 -14.20 -37.50 45.07
C SER A 740 -15.54 -37.50 44.26
N ALA A 741 -15.73 -38.22 43.15
CA ALA A 741 -14.92 -39.25 42.45
C ALA A 741 -15.07 -39.22 40.90
N LEU A 742 -14.41 -40.16 40.20
CA LEU A 742 -14.33 -40.26 38.73
C LEU A 742 -15.65 -40.63 38.02
N LYS A 743 -15.78 -40.20 36.75
CA LYS A 743 -15.89 -41.15 35.60
C LYS A 743 -15.52 -40.50 34.25
N LYS A 744 -15.16 -41.35 33.28
CA LYS A 744 -15.00 -41.03 31.85
C LYS A 744 -16.27 -41.45 31.11
N GLU A 745 -16.56 -40.84 29.95
CA GLU A 745 -16.89 -41.61 28.74
C GLU A 745 -16.80 -40.77 27.44
N LEU A 746 -16.50 -41.49 26.36
CA LEU A 746 -16.57 -41.17 24.92
C LEU A 746 -17.46 -42.30 24.34
N PRO A 747 -18.22 -42.14 23.24
CA PRO A 747 -17.73 -41.71 21.92
C PRO A 747 -18.41 -40.37 21.50
N SER A 748 -18.75 -39.97 20.28
CA SER A 748 -18.93 -40.64 18.97
C SER A 748 -18.73 -39.70 17.77
N LYS A 749 -18.72 -40.30 16.58
CA LYS A 749 -19.10 -39.67 15.30
C LYS A 749 -20.33 -40.42 14.77
N ASP A 750 -21.06 -39.80 13.84
CA ASP A 750 -21.57 -40.55 12.70
C ASP A 750 -21.57 -39.70 11.43
N LYS A 751 -21.57 -40.36 10.27
CA LYS A 751 -21.66 -39.74 8.94
C LYS A 751 -23.07 -39.92 8.39
N MET A 752 -23.52 -38.99 7.55
CA MET A 752 -24.29 -39.40 6.37
C MET A 752 -24.02 -38.46 5.20
N GLU A 753 -23.75 -39.07 4.05
CA GLU A 753 -23.59 -38.43 2.74
C GLU A 753 -24.81 -38.85 1.89
N THR A 754 -25.38 -37.92 1.12
CA THR A 754 -26.24 -38.26 -0.02
C THR A 754 -26.20 -37.14 -1.07
N GLU A 755 -26.33 -37.54 -2.34
CA GLU A 755 -26.16 -36.72 -3.54
C GLU A 755 -27.52 -36.41 -4.22
N PHE A 756 -27.47 -35.92 -5.47
CA PHE A 756 -28.60 -35.77 -6.44
C PHE A 756 -29.60 -34.62 -6.18
N ASP A 757 -30.10 -33.89 -7.19
CA ASP A 757 -29.69 -33.77 -8.61
C ASP A 757 -30.07 -32.39 -9.20
N ASN A 758 -29.78 -32.19 -10.47
CA ASN A 758 -30.10 -31.06 -11.33
C ASN A 758 -31.61 -30.81 -11.48
N GLY A 759 -31.95 -29.55 -11.77
CA GLY A 759 -33.28 -29.12 -12.23
C GLY A 759 -33.18 -27.80 -12.98
N ALA A 760 -33.07 -27.87 -14.30
CA ALA A 760 -33.08 -26.72 -15.20
C ALA A 760 -34.30 -26.82 -16.12
N GLU A 761 -35.08 -25.75 -16.22
CA GLU A 761 -36.16 -25.65 -17.20
C GLU A 761 -36.31 -24.18 -17.62
N ALA A 762 -36.72 -23.98 -18.87
CA ALA A 762 -36.90 -22.67 -19.48
C ALA A 762 -38.21 -22.69 -20.27
N GLU A 763 -39.00 -21.63 -20.17
CA GLU A 763 -40.22 -21.47 -20.97
C GLU A 763 -40.18 -20.20 -21.82
N THR A 764 -40.91 -20.26 -22.92
CA THR A 764 -40.81 -19.34 -24.07
C THR A 764 -41.99 -18.38 -24.15
N GLU A 765 -41.66 -17.13 -24.52
CA GLU A 765 -42.27 -16.38 -25.62
C GLU A 765 -43.73 -16.71 -26.01
N LYS A 766 -44.61 -15.72 -25.87
CA LYS A 766 -45.82 -15.58 -26.70
C LYS A 766 -46.43 -14.18 -26.64
N ASP A 767 -46.56 -13.57 -27.82
CA ASP A 767 -47.46 -12.43 -28.06
C ASP A 767 -48.94 -12.87 -28.02
N PRO A 768 -49.87 -11.91 -28.02
CA PRO A 768 -50.70 -11.81 -29.23
C PRO A 768 -50.87 -10.39 -29.79
N GLU A 769 -51.12 -10.31 -31.10
CA GLU A 769 -51.41 -9.07 -31.82
C GLU A 769 -52.80 -8.47 -31.54
N ASN A 770 -52.89 -7.16 -31.80
CA ASN A 770 -54.04 -6.41 -32.35
C ASN A 770 -55.46 -7.03 -32.31
N GLN A 771 -56.41 -6.26 -31.77
CA GLN A 771 -57.62 -5.96 -32.53
C GLN A 771 -58.11 -4.52 -32.27
N GLU A 772 -58.66 -3.90 -33.31
CA GLU A 772 -59.24 -2.55 -33.28
C GLU A 772 -60.67 -2.60 -32.71
N GLU A 773 -61.10 -1.56 -31.99
CA GLU A 773 -62.25 -0.75 -32.46
C GLU A 773 -62.39 0.59 -31.72
N SER A 774 -63.20 1.49 -32.29
CA SER A 774 -63.40 2.86 -31.83
C SER A 774 -64.60 3.01 -30.87
N ASN A 775 -64.59 4.04 -30.00
CA ASN A 775 -65.59 5.13 -30.03
C ASN A 775 -65.44 6.19 -28.89
N LYS A 776 -65.30 7.46 -29.31
CA LYS A 776 -66.02 8.68 -28.83
C LYS A 776 -65.95 9.20 -27.37
N THR A 777 -65.59 10.51 -27.33
CA THR A 777 -66.15 11.64 -26.54
C THR A 777 -66.02 11.70 -25.02
N SER A 778 -65.46 12.84 -24.57
CA SER A 778 -65.89 13.75 -23.48
C SER A 778 -66.21 13.16 -22.09
N ILE A 779 -65.75 13.76 -21.00
CA ILE A 779 -65.49 15.20 -20.74
C ILE A 779 -64.04 15.45 -20.32
#